data_AF-A0AAE9JU14-F1
#
_entry.id   AF-A0AAE9JU14-F1
#
_cell.length_a   1.000
_cell.length_b   1.000
_cell.length_c   1.000
_cell.angle_alpha   90.00
_cell.angle_beta   90.00
_cell.angle_gamma   90.00
#
_symmetry.space_group_name_H-M   'P 1'
#
loop_
_entity.id
_entity.type
_entity.pdbx_description
1 polymer ?
#
loop_
_entity_poly.entity_id
_entity_poly.type
_entity_poly.pdbx_seq_one_letter_code
_entity_poly.pdbx_strand_id
1 'polypeptide(L)'
;MKQKKEYRDEKKRVNEELLSALRDPTVVVMADTLKIRGALKKWNRYYCVLKPGLLIVYKHKKADRGDWIGTVLLNHCELIERPSKKDGFCFKLYHPMDMSIWGNRGPLGQSFGSFTLNPLNTSFLICRAPSDQAGRCWMDALELSFKCTGLLKKTMNELDVKDESSVMDSQRDESRMSRDSDGDDIRGTIVSETDAEKHFQEIDDVPDEDHEDGKMSETSDTIREAFTESAWIQSPKEVFGPDGSLTEEVGEENKSLIWTLLKQIRPGMDLSKVVLPTFILEPRSFLEKLADYYYHADLIAEAVAEPDPFERIVKITKFFLSGFYKKPKGLKKPYNPILGETFRCKWEHPDGSTTFYIAEQVSHHPPVSSLFITNRKAGFNISGTILAKSKYYGNSLSAILVGKLRLTLLNLGETYIVNLPYANCKGIMIGTMTMELGGEVNIECEKTGYKTTLDFKLKPMLGGAYNQIEGSIKYGSDRLASIEGAWDGVIRIKGPDGKKELWNPTPDVIKTRLPRYEINMDDQSEWESAKLWRHVTEAISNEDQYKATEEKTALENDQRARAKSGIPHETKFFKKLNGDEYSYIHADYRPWDKNNDIQQVENNYVVKTISRHSKSKAGPSDQLGSDNTSEASESDEEIVAPKIKKKVVVPTTSKPIQPPVPDERIKEMEHKFDLAIRRMEAANERQSARTINAIQSTLLFVFVVTSVVQSIFMFFMFRKSSA
;
A
#
# COMPACT_ATOMS: atom_id res chain seq x y z
N MET A 1 24.40 -14.99 -27.62
CA MET A 1 25.55 -14.40 -26.89
C MET A 1 25.86 -12.97 -27.34
N LYS A 2 25.79 -12.65 -28.64
CA LYS A 2 26.05 -11.31 -29.21
C LYS A 2 25.02 -10.24 -28.76
N GLN A 3 23.72 -10.50 -28.87
CA GLN A 3 22.66 -9.62 -28.34
C GLN A 3 22.73 -9.38 -26.82
N LYS A 4 23.12 -10.37 -26.02
CA LYS A 4 23.34 -10.21 -24.56
C LYS A 4 24.62 -9.42 -24.22
N LYS A 5 25.52 -9.26 -25.18
CA LYS A 5 26.72 -8.44 -25.06
C LYS A 5 26.41 -7.02 -25.53
N GLU A 6 25.75 -6.88 -26.68
CA GLU A 6 25.23 -5.60 -27.20
C GLU A 6 24.28 -4.92 -26.21
N TYR A 7 23.31 -5.63 -25.63
CA TYR A 7 22.44 -5.08 -24.58
C TYR A 7 23.22 -4.64 -23.31
N ARG A 8 24.30 -5.33 -22.96
CA ARG A 8 25.16 -4.96 -21.82
C ARG A 8 26.03 -3.75 -22.13
N ASP A 9 26.53 -3.67 -23.35
CA ASP A 9 27.37 -2.57 -23.82
C ASP A 9 26.52 -1.30 -24.04
N GLU A 10 25.27 -1.45 -24.49
CA GLU A 10 24.30 -0.35 -24.65
C GLU A 10 23.83 0.20 -23.30
N LYS A 11 23.50 -0.68 -22.36
CA LYS A 11 23.19 -0.28 -20.97
C LYS A 11 24.39 0.39 -20.29
N LYS A 12 25.61 0.02 -20.68
CA LYS A 12 26.84 0.66 -20.20
C LYS A 12 27.02 2.05 -20.84
N ARG A 13 26.75 2.19 -22.14
CA ARG A 13 26.78 3.47 -22.89
C ARG A 13 25.77 4.48 -22.34
N VAL A 14 24.51 4.08 -22.16
CA VAL A 14 23.45 4.95 -21.60
C VAL A 14 23.78 5.40 -20.18
N ASN A 15 24.38 4.52 -19.36
CA ASN A 15 24.81 4.87 -18.02
C ASN A 15 26.02 5.82 -18.03
N GLU A 16 26.92 5.70 -19.02
CA GLU A 16 28.04 6.62 -19.23
C GLU A 16 27.58 7.99 -19.74
N GLU A 17 26.57 8.06 -20.62
CA GLU A 17 25.94 9.32 -21.06
C GLU A 17 25.20 10.04 -19.93
N LEU A 18 24.46 9.30 -19.09
CA LEU A 18 23.82 9.84 -17.89
C LEU A 18 24.86 10.43 -16.91
N LEU A 19 25.99 9.74 -16.72
CA LEU A 19 27.11 10.24 -15.92
C LEU A 19 27.80 11.46 -16.54
N SER A 20 27.80 11.57 -17.87
CA SER A 20 28.32 12.73 -18.60
C SER A 20 27.46 13.98 -18.41
N ALA A 21 26.12 13.85 -18.52
CA ALA A 21 25.17 14.94 -18.26
C ALA A 21 25.26 15.46 -16.81
N LEU A 22 25.54 14.56 -15.85
CA LEU A 22 25.76 14.93 -14.45
C LEU A 22 27.06 15.71 -14.19
N ARG A 23 28.01 15.68 -15.13
CA ARG A 23 29.30 16.39 -15.06
C ARG A 23 29.28 17.75 -15.73
N ASP A 24 28.21 18.10 -16.45
CA ASP A 24 28.05 19.43 -17.04
C ASP A 24 27.91 20.50 -15.94
N PRO A 25 28.82 21.49 -15.88
CA PRO A 25 28.77 22.58 -14.91
C PRO A 25 27.64 23.58 -15.18
N THR A 26 27.03 23.59 -16.38
CA THR A 26 25.92 24.49 -16.72
C THR A 26 24.58 24.03 -16.13
N VAL A 27 24.49 22.79 -15.64
CA VAL A 27 23.29 22.20 -15.01
C VAL A 27 23.42 22.24 -13.48
N VAL A 28 23.40 23.45 -12.91
CA VAL A 28 23.34 23.67 -11.46
C VAL A 28 22.14 24.56 -11.15
N VAL A 29 21.19 24.05 -10.37
CA VAL A 29 19.97 24.78 -9.96
C VAL A 29 20.30 25.78 -8.84
N MET A 30 21.13 25.37 -7.89
CA MET A 30 21.58 26.21 -6.77
C MET A 30 22.89 25.66 -6.19
N ALA A 31 23.79 26.54 -5.71
CA ALA A 31 24.95 26.10 -4.95
C ALA A 31 25.32 27.11 -3.86
N ASP A 32 25.27 26.69 -2.60
CA ASP A 32 25.65 27.52 -1.46
C ASP A 32 25.95 26.66 -0.21
N THR A 33 26.38 27.30 0.88
CA THR A 33 26.74 26.65 2.13
C THR A 33 25.52 26.42 3.03
N LEU A 34 25.31 25.18 3.45
CA LEU A 34 24.31 24.81 4.45
C LEU A 34 24.98 24.30 5.73
N LYS A 35 24.37 24.57 6.88
CA LYS A 35 24.71 23.84 8.11
C LYS A 35 23.92 22.54 8.12
N ILE A 36 24.59 21.40 8.18
CA ILE A 36 23.95 20.09 8.23
C ILE A 36 24.22 19.46 9.60
N ARG A 37 23.17 18.89 10.20
CA ARG A 37 23.25 18.21 11.49
C ARG A 37 23.69 16.76 11.30
N GLY A 38 24.83 16.39 11.87
CA GLY A 38 25.30 15.00 11.90
C GLY A 38 24.57 14.13 12.92
N ALA A 39 24.79 12.81 12.87
CA ALA A 39 24.16 11.82 13.73
C ALA A 39 24.45 12.05 15.22
N LEU A 40 25.64 12.59 15.55
CA LEU A 40 26.00 12.99 16.92
C LEU A 40 25.42 14.34 17.34
N LYS A 41 24.37 14.81 16.64
CA LYS A 41 23.63 16.06 16.89
C LYS A 41 24.47 17.36 16.77
N LYS A 42 25.73 17.28 16.34
CA LYS A 42 26.61 18.42 16.03
C LYS A 42 26.33 19.00 14.64
N TRP A 43 26.40 20.32 14.52
CA TRP A 43 26.20 21.05 13.25
C TRP A 43 27.53 21.36 12.59
N ASN A 44 27.67 21.01 11.31
CA ASN A 44 28.84 21.30 10.49
C ASN A 44 28.43 22.07 9.24
N ARG A 45 29.31 22.93 8.71
CA ARG A 45 29.08 23.64 7.45
C ARG A 45 29.55 22.77 6.29
N TYR A 46 28.72 22.65 5.26
CA TYR A 46 29.03 21.96 4.03
C TYR A 46 28.65 22.82 2.84
N TYR A 47 29.42 22.73 1.76
CA TYR A 47 29.08 23.36 0.49
C TYR A 47 28.19 22.40 -0.30
N CYS A 48 26.98 22.83 -0.64
CA CYS A 48 25.97 21.98 -1.27
C CYS A 48 25.71 22.46 -2.70
N VAL A 49 25.66 21.53 -3.64
CA VAL A 49 25.38 21.80 -5.06
C VAL A 49 24.14 21.00 -5.46
N LEU A 50 23.08 21.73 -5.79
CA LEU A 50 21.79 21.21 -6.20
C LEU A 50 21.73 21.10 -7.72
N LYS A 51 21.42 19.90 -8.20
CA LYS A 51 21.18 19.58 -9.61
C LYS A 51 19.79 18.93 -9.73
N PRO A 52 19.20 18.86 -10.93
CA PRO A 52 17.95 18.14 -11.13
C PRO A 52 18.07 16.69 -10.60
N GLY A 53 17.17 16.31 -9.69
CA GLY A 53 17.15 14.98 -9.07
C GLY A 53 18.29 14.65 -8.07
N LEU A 54 19.27 15.53 -7.82
CA LEU A 54 20.42 15.26 -6.96
C LEU A 54 20.85 16.46 -6.10
N LEU A 55 21.25 16.20 -4.85
CA LEU A 55 21.94 17.19 -4.01
C LEU A 55 23.33 16.67 -3.63
N ILE A 56 24.39 17.31 -4.11
CA ILE A 56 25.77 16.90 -3.88
C ILE A 56 26.36 17.71 -2.73
N VAL A 57 26.99 17.03 -1.76
CA VAL A 57 27.52 17.63 -0.54
C VAL A 57 29.05 17.56 -0.54
N TYR A 58 29.69 18.70 -0.37
CA TYR A 58 31.13 18.88 -0.28
C TYR A 58 31.54 19.48 1.07
N LYS A 59 32.75 19.17 1.52
CA LYS A 59 33.34 19.70 2.75
C LYS A 59 33.66 21.19 2.63
N HIS A 60 34.18 21.61 1.48
CA HIS A 60 34.56 22.99 1.19
C HIS A 60 34.19 23.39 -0.25
N LYS A 61 34.21 24.70 -0.54
CA LYS A 61 33.80 25.27 -1.85
C LYS A 61 34.75 24.93 -3.00
N LYS A 62 36.02 24.60 -2.70
CA LYS A 62 36.97 24.11 -3.71
C LYS A 62 36.69 22.62 -3.94
N ALA A 63 35.95 22.31 -5.00
CA ALA A 63 35.54 20.94 -5.34
C ALA A 63 36.69 20.12 -5.94
N ASP A 64 37.77 19.92 -5.18
CA ASP A 64 38.83 18.96 -5.52
C ASP A 64 38.47 17.55 -5.02
N ARG A 65 39.13 16.54 -5.60
CA ARG A 65 38.87 15.09 -5.43
C ARG A 65 38.77 14.59 -3.97
N GLY A 66 39.23 15.35 -2.98
CA GLY A 66 39.23 14.96 -1.56
C GLY A 66 38.07 15.50 -0.71
N ASP A 67 37.25 16.42 -1.24
CA ASP A 67 36.26 17.15 -0.43
C ASP A 67 34.80 16.69 -0.64
N TRP A 68 34.55 15.69 -1.49
CA TRP A 68 33.20 15.13 -1.66
C TRP A 68 32.80 14.28 -0.45
N ILE A 69 31.62 14.56 0.13
CA ILE A 69 31.08 13.87 1.30
C ILE A 69 30.01 12.84 0.91
N GLY A 70 29.15 13.19 -0.05
CA GLY A 70 28.06 12.32 -0.46
C GLY A 70 27.16 12.98 -1.49
N THR A 71 26.39 12.16 -2.21
CA THR A 71 25.36 12.61 -3.14
C THR A 71 24.02 12.13 -2.64
N VAL A 72 23.08 13.02 -2.39
CA VAL A 72 21.70 12.70 -2.01
C VAL A 72 20.86 12.55 -3.27
N LEU A 73 20.11 11.45 -3.35
CA LEU A 73 19.18 11.15 -4.42
C LEU A 73 17.82 11.77 -4.09
N LEU A 74 17.49 12.88 -4.74
CA LEU A 74 16.29 13.66 -4.41
C LEU A 74 15.01 12.93 -4.87
N ASN A 75 15.08 12.10 -5.90
CA ASN A 75 13.95 11.29 -6.36
C ASN A 75 13.32 10.36 -5.29
N HIS A 76 14.02 10.12 -4.18
CA HIS A 76 13.54 9.31 -3.07
C HIS A 76 13.36 10.11 -1.76
N CYS A 77 13.49 11.44 -1.80
CA CYS A 77 13.37 12.30 -0.64
C CYS A 77 12.08 13.11 -0.65
N GLU A 78 11.49 13.30 0.51
CA GLU A 78 10.53 14.36 0.79
C GLU A 78 11.21 15.50 1.55
N LEU A 79 10.59 16.67 1.49
CA LEU A 79 11.09 17.90 2.08
C LEU A 79 10.06 18.50 3.02
N ILE A 80 10.46 18.80 4.25
CA ILE A 80 9.59 19.44 5.25
C ILE A 80 10.32 20.58 5.97
N GLU A 81 9.61 21.68 6.21
CA GLU A 81 10.07 22.77 7.07
C GLU A 81 10.13 22.33 8.54
N ARG A 82 11.12 22.82 9.28
CA ARG A 82 11.32 22.47 10.70
C ARG A 82 11.40 23.74 11.53
N PRO A 83 10.69 23.81 12.67
CA PRO A 83 10.79 24.96 13.57
C PRO A 83 12.22 25.11 14.08
N SER A 84 12.77 26.33 13.97
CA SER A 84 14.13 26.66 14.38
C SER A 84 14.11 27.50 15.66
N LYS A 85 14.85 27.08 16.71
CA LYS A 85 14.95 27.80 18.00
C LYS A 85 16.04 28.90 18.02
N LYS A 86 16.68 29.18 16.88
CA LYS A 86 17.80 30.13 16.72
C LYS A 86 17.71 30.76 15.33
N ASP A 87 18.22 31.97 15.11
CA ASP A 87 18.14 32.70 13.83
C ASP A 87 18.46 31.91 12.55
N GLY A 88 17.50 31.84 11.63
CA GLY A 88 17.62 31.16 10.34
C GLY A 88 16.75 29.91 10.21
N PHE A 89 16.58 29.49 8.97
CA PHE A 89 15.57 28.52 8.55
C PHE A 89 16.07 27.08 8.61
N CYS A 90 15.29 26.18 9.22
CA CYS A 90 15.61 24.76 9.24
C CYS A 90 14.65 23.97 8.34
N PHE A 91 15.18 23.03 7.60
CA PHE A 91 14.39 22.08 6.82
C PHE A 91 15.00 20.69 6.90
N LYS A 92 14.18 19.68 6.61
CA LYS A 92 14.58 18.28 6.64
C LYS A 92 14.27 17.64 5.29
N LEU A 93 15.32 17.12 4.65
CA LEU A 93 15.23 16.16 3.57
C LEU A 93 15.19 14.77 4.19
N TYR A 94 14.22 13.93 3.86
CA TYR A 94 14.14 12.59 4.44
C TYR A 94 13.53 11.61 3.45
N HIS A 95 13.95 10.36 3.53
CA HIS A 95 13.23 9.29 2.85
C HIS A 95 11.94 8.99 3.62
N PRO A 96 10.75 8.98 2.99
CA PRO A 96 9.48 8.71 3.68
C PRO A 96 9.45 7.34 4.37
N MET A 97 10.18 6.37 3.81
CA MET A 97 10.37 5.02 4.35
C MET A 97 11.66 4.82 5.15
N ASP A 98 12.37 5.90 5.51
CA ASP A 98 13.59 5.88 6.32
C ASP A 98 14.75 5.04 5.71
N MET A 99 14.75 4.88 4.38
CA MET A 99 15.83 4.25 3.62
C MET A 99 16.97 5.23 3.34
N SER A 100 18.13 4.72 2.90
CA SER A 100 19.27 5.59 2.59
C SER A 100 18.94 6.59 1.49
N ILE A 101 19.12 7.88 1.77
CA ILE A 101 18.97 8.94 0.79
C ILE A 101 20.24 9.14 -0.05
N TRP A 102 21.33 8.46 0.31
CA TRP A 102 22.64 8.62 -0.34
C TRP A 102 22.81 7.68 -1.52
N GLY A 103 23.33 8.21 -2.62
CA GLY A 103 23.79 7.46 -3.77
C GLY A 103 25.12 6.76 -3.50
N ASN A 104 25.30 5.59 -4.11
CA ASN A 104 26.44 4.71 -3.87
C ASN A 104 27.75 5.21 -4.49
N ARG A 105 27.68 6.22 -5.39
CA ARG A 105 28.84 6.78 -6.09
C ARG A 105 28.78 8.30 -6.21
N GLY A 106 29.91 8.96 -6.04
CA GLY A 106 30.10 10.38 -6.29
C GLY A 106 30.27 10.71 -7.78
N PRO A 107 30.26 12.02 -8.14
CA PRO A 107 30.35 12.49 -9.54
C PRO A 107 31.62 12.01 -10.29
N LEU A 108 32.67 11.69 -9.54
CA LEU A 108 33.96 11.20 -10.05
C LEU A 108 34.19 9.71 -9.75
N GLY A 109 33.13 8.95 -9.41
CA GLY A 109 33.20 7.51 -9.15
C GLY A 109 33.66 7.10 -7.74
N GLN A 110 33.73 8.06 -6.81
CA GLN A 110 34.08 7.82 -5.40
C GLN A 110 32.99 6.99 -4.68
N SER A 111 33.36 6.02 -3.85
CA SER A 111 32.40 5.25 -3.04
C SER A 111 32.01 6.01 -1.78
N PHE A 112 30.71 6.04 -1.48
CA PHE A 112 30.16 6.66 -0.26
C PHE A 112 30.70 5.98 1.01
N GLY A 113 31.08 6.76 2.03
CA GLY A 113 31.50 6.25 3.36
C GLY A 113 32.99 6.37 3.71
N SER A 114 33.80 7.07 2.92
CA SER A 114 35.21 7.31 3.26
C SER A 114 35.37 8.62 4.05
N PHE A 115 35.64 8.49 5.35
CA PHE A 115 36.19 9.52 6.25
C PHE A 115 35.40 10.82 6.49
N THR A 116 34.48 10.80 7.47
CA THR A 116 34.10 12.02 8.21
C THR A 116 34.02 11.76 9.72
N LEU A 117 34.71 12.56 10.54
CA LEU A 117 34.73 12.50 12.02
C LEU A 117 33.34 12.69 12.69
N ASN A 118 32.33 13.14 11.95
CA ASN A 118 30.94 13.23 12.41
C ASN A 118 30.03 12.66 11.30
N PRO A 119 29.56 11.40 11.41
CA PRO A 119 28.79 10.76 10.36
C PRO A 119 27.45 11.48 10.14
N LEU A 120 27.09 11.68 8.87
CA LEU A 120 25.78 12.18 8.49
C LEU A 120 24.74 11.05 8.59
N ASN A 121 23.49 11.43 8.86
CA ASN A 121 22.43 10.43 8.97
C ASN A 121 22.14 9.83 7.58
N THR A 122 21.88 8.51 7.56
CA THR A 122 21.72 7.75 6.31
C THR A 122 20.38 8.00 5.65
N SER A 123 19.31 8.20 6.42
CA SER A 123 17.94 8.27 5.90
C SER A 123 17.34 9.67 5.86
N PHE A 124 18.02 10.64 6.46
CA PHE A 124 17.62 12.04 6.39
C PHE A 124 18.79 13.00 6.55
N LEU A 125 18.60 14.23 6.06
CA LEU A 125 19.44 15.37 6.36
C LEU A 125 18.60 16.49 6.98
N ILE A 126 19.04 17.00 8.13
CA ILE A 126 18.50 18.24 8.69
C ILE A 126 19.48 19.35 8.33
N CYS A 127 19.00 20.27 7.52
CA CYS A 127 19.75 21.41 7.01
C CYS A 127 19.27 22.70 7.65
N ARG A 128 20.18 23.66 7.77
CA ARG A 128 19.89 25.02 8.22
C ARG A 128 20.55 26.04 7.32
N ALA A 129 19.72 26.93 6.77
CA ALA A 129 20.13 28.08 5.98
C ALA A 129 20.46 29.27 6.91
N PRO A 130 21.28 30.25 6.46
CA PRO A 130 21.70 31.37 7.28
C PRO A 130 20.60 32.39 7.59
N SER A 131 19.53 32.44 6.80
CA SER A 131 18.37 33.32 6.98
C SER A 131 17.08 32.65 6.50
N ASP A 132 15.92 33.23 6.87
CA ASP A 132 14.61 32.75 6.42
C ASP A 132 14.42 32.87 4.92
N GLN A 133 14.87 33.98 4.34
CA GLN A 133 14.86 34.17 2.89
C GLN A 133 15.72 33.12 2.17
N ALA A 134 16.95 32.89 2.63
CA ALA A 134 17.81 31.86 2.05
C ALA A 134 17.21 30.46 2.21
N GLY A 135 16.55 30.18 3.33
CA GLY A 135 15.84 28.93 3.58
C GLY A 135 14.71 28.67 2.58
N ARG A 136 13.87 29.68 2.35
CA ARG A 136 12.79 29.60 1.35
C ARG A 136 13.34 29.38 -0.06
N CYS A 137 14.39 30.10 -0.44
CA CYS A 137 15.05 29.87 -1.74
C CYS A 137 15.56 28.42 -1.89
N TRP A 138 16.13 27.84 -0.84
CA TRP A 138 16.56 26.43 -0.85
C TRP A 138 15.37 25.46 -0.98
N MET A 139 14.25 25.74 -0.30
CA MET A 139 13.05 24.91 -0.40
C MET A 139 12.46 24.92 -1.81
N ASP A 140 12.29 26.11 -2.39
CA ASP A 140 11.74 26.28 -3.73
C ASP A 140 12.63 25.63 -4.80
N ALA A 141 13.95 25.78 -4.68
CA ALA A 141 14.91 25.17 -5.59
C ALA A 141 14.91 23.63 -5.48
N LEU A 142 14.79 23.09 -4.27
CA LEU A 142 14.66 21.63 -4.06
C LEU A 142 13.35 21.11 -4.64
N GLU A 143 12.24 21.83 -4.46
CA GLU A 143 10.94 21.46 -5.01
C GLU A 143 10.93 21.46 -6.54
N LEU A 144 11.54 22.46 -7.17
CA LEU A 144 11.74 22.50 -8.61
C LEU A 144 12.61 21.32 -9.09
N SER A 145 13.68 21.02 -8.34
CA SER A 145 14.59 19.92 -8.66
C SER A 145 13.96 18.53 -8.51
N PHE A 146 12.93 18.37 -7.66
CA PHE A 146 12.09 17.16 -7.62
C PHE A 146 11.23 17.03 -8.90
N LYS A 147 10.64 18.13 -9.38
CA LYS A 147 9.71 18.15 -10.53
C LYS A 147 10.40 17.92 -11.88
N CYS A 148 11.65 18.31 -12.05
CA CYS A 148 12.43 18.09 -13.28
C CYS A 148 12.75 16.60 -13.59
N THR A 149 12.45 15.68 -12.68
CA THR A 149 12.65 14.23 -12.83
C THR A 149 11.73 13.60 -13.89
N GLY A 150 10.57 14.23 -14.17
CA GLY A 150 9.62 13.74 -15.17
C GLY A 150 10.07 13.89 -16.62
N LEU A 151 10.88 14.92 -16.92
CA LEU A 151 11.42 15.17 -18.26
C LEU A 151 12.52 14.15 -18.62
N LEU A 152 13.40 13.81 -17.69
CA LEU A 152 14.41 12.75 -17.86
C LEU A 152 13.78 11.39 -18.16
N LYS A 153 12.67 11.03 -17.49
CA LYS A 153 11.94 9.79 -17.78
C LYS A 153 11.29 9.77 -19.17
N LYS A 154 10.81 10.93 -19.66
CA LYS A 154 10.20 11.06 -20.99
C LYS A 154 11.24 10.88 -22.11
N THR A 155 12.40 11.50 -21.97
CA THR A 155 13.53 11.35 -22.91
C THR A 155 14.05 9.91 -22.94
N MET A 156 14.00 9.19 -21.82
CA MET A 156 14.39 7.77 -21.75
C MET A 156 13.42 6.84 -22.48
N ASN A 157 12.11 7.12 -22.44
CA ASN A 157 11.11 6.32 -23.14
C ASN A 157 11.12 6.55 -24.66
N GLU A 158 11.48 7.74 -25.14
CA GLU A 158 11.58 8.04 -26.58
C GLU A 158 12.77 7.34 -27.28
N LEU A 159 13.78 6.92 -26.51
CA LEU A 159 14.92 6.15 -27.02
C LEU A 159 14.62 4.65 -27.13
N ASP A 160 13.76 4.11 -26.26
CA ASP A 160 13.32 2.69 -26.29
C ASP A 160 12.43 2.38 -27.50
N VAL A 161 11.65 3.36 -27.98
CA VAL A 161 10.68 3.17 -29.08
C VAL A 161 11.35 3.11 -30.47
N LYS A 162 12.59 3.60 -30.62
CA LYS A 162 13.28 3.57 -31.92
C LYS A 162 13.91 2.22 -32.28
N ASP A 163 14.21 1.36 -31.30
CA ASP A 163 14.99 0.13 -31.51
C ASP A 163 14.13 -1.13 -31.77
N GLU A 164 12.81 -1.09 -31.50
CA GLU A 164 11.90 -2.20 -31.83
C GLU A 164 11.55 -2.28 -33.33
N SER A 165 11.83 -1.23 -34.10
CA SER A 165 11.48 -1.17 -35.54
C SER A 165 12.46 -1.87 -36.49
N SER A 166 13.57 -2.45 -35.99
CA SER A 166 14.63 -3.01 -36.87
C SER A 166 15.04 -4.46 -36.62
N VAL A 167 14.27 -5.28 -35.88
CA VAL A 167 14.68 -6.66 -35.51
C VAL A 167 13.72 -7.77 -35.99
N MET A 168 12.71 -7.46 -36.82
CA MET A 168 11.87 -8.49 -37.46
C MET A 168 12.14 -8.61 -38.97
N ASP A 169 13.37 -8.92 -39.35
CA ASP A 169 13.63 -9.63 -40.61
C ASP A 169 14.92 -10.43 -40.48
N SER A 170 15.00 -11.58 -41.16
CA SER A 170 16.08 -12.57 -41.13
C SER A 170 16.14 -13.49 -39.90
N GLN A 171 15.40 -14.60 -39.95
CA GLN A 171 15.92 -15.96 -39.69
C GLN A 171 14.79 -17.00 -39.77
N ARG A 172 14.51 -17.47 -41.00
CA ARG A 172 13.99 -18.82 -41.27
C ARG A 172 14.64 -19.32 -42.54
N ASP A 173 15.80 -19.94 -42.42
CA ASP A 173 16.19 -21.01 -43.33
C ASP A 173 17.24 -21.93 -42.68
N GLU A 174 17.30 -23.16 -43.18
CA GLU A 174 18.22 -24.25 -42.83
C GLU A 174 17.88 -25.16 -41.64
N SER A 175 17.07 -26.19 -41.90
CA SER A 175 17.55 -27.59 -41.82
C SER A 175 16.45 -28.58 -42.27
N ARG A 176 16.49 -28.93 -43.56
CA ARG A 176 15.93 -30.17 -44.12
C ARG A 176 17.10 -31.06 -44.50
N MET A 177 17.12 -32.31 -44.03
CA MET A 177 17.60 -33.58 -44.64
C MET A 177 17.59 -34.59 -43.46
N SER A 178 16.74 -35.62 -43.35
CA SER A 178 16.57 -36.74 -44.26
C SER A 178 15.59 -37.76 -43.63
N ARG A 179 14.65 -38.32 -44.42
CA ARG A 179 14.19 -39.73 -44.44
C ARG A 179 12.83 -39.85 -45.16
N ASP A 180 12.84 -40.63 -46.22
CA ASP A 180 11.69 -41.10 -47.00
C ASP A 180 10.88 -42.17 -46.25
N SER A 181 9.55 -42.18 -46.44
CA SER A 181 8.75 -43.23 -47.12
C SER A 181 7.27 -43.17 -46.67
N ASP A 182 6.37 -43.00 -47.66
CA ASP A 182 4.97 -43.46 -47.81
C ASP A 182 3.94 -43.22 -46.68
N GLY A 183 2.70 -42.77 -46.89
CA GLY A 183 1.87 -42.52 -48.07
C GLY A 183 0.44 -42.16 -47.62
N ASP A 184 -0.34 -41.60 -48.56
CA ASP A 184 -1.78 -41.22 -48.57
C ASP A 184 -2.29 -40.12 -47.62
N ASP A 185 -2.67 -38.92 -48.12
CA ASP A 185 -3.91 -38.55 -48.87
C ASP A 185 -5.18 -38.59 -47.96
N ILE A 186 -6.05 -37.58 -47.83
CA ILE A 186 -6.49 -36.49 -48.73
C ILE A 186 -7.32 -35.43 -47.97
N ARG A 187 -7.16 -34.16 -48.37
CA ARG A 187 -8.06 -32.94 -48.36
C ARG A 187 -8.78 -32.53 -47.06
N GLY A 188 -8.67 -31.28 -46.58
CA GLY A 188 -8.73 -29.96 -47.28
C GLY A 188 -10.14 -29.36 -47.06
N THR A 189 -10.37 -28.20 -46.44
CA THR A 189 -10.21 -26.82 -46.97
C THR A 189 -10.69 -25.86 -45.85
N ILE A 190 -9.85 -25.04 -45.18
CA ILE A 190 -9.50 -23.60 -45.37
C ILE A 190 -10.68 -22.61 -45.61
N VAL A 191 -10.58 -21.45 -44.91
CA VAL A 191 -11.06 -20.07 -45.24
C VAL A 191 -12.43 -19.70 -44.67
N SER A 192 -12.74 -18.52 -44.12
CA SER A 192 -12.02 -17.44 -43.42
C SER A 192 -13.07 -16.54 -42.77
N GLU A 193 -12.60 -15.64 -41.91
CA GLU A 193 -13.27 -14.43 -41.40
C GLU A 193 -13.93 -13.61 -42.52
N THR A 194 -15.07 -12.96 -42.26
CA THR A 194 -15.20 -11.50 -42.01
C THR A 194 -16.66 -11.04 -41.89
N ASP A 195 -16.84 -9.93 -41.15
CA ASP A 195 -17.85 -8.88 -41.28
C ASP A 195 -19.29 -9.04 -40.74
N ALA A 196 -19.45 -8.55 -39.50
CA ALA A 196 -20.08 -7.27 -39.14
C ALA A 196 -21.39 -6.78 -39.82
N GLU A 197 -22.23 -6.21 -38.94
CA GLU A 197 -23.34 -5.24 -39.15
C GLU A 197 -24.73 -5.81 -39.51
N LYS A 198 -25.68 -5.78 -38.56
CA LYS A 198 -26.72 -4.75 -38.30
C LYS A 198 -28.01 -4.93 -39.14
N HIS A 199 -29.13 -4.55 -38.54
CA HIS A 199 -30.54 -4.67 -38.97
C HIS A 199 -31.09 -6.10 -38.88
N PHE A 200 -32.26 -6.35 -38.29
CA PHE A 200 -33.54 -5.71 -38.59
C PHE A 200 -34.40 -5.40 -37.36
N GLN A 201 -34.91 -4.17 -37.29
CA GLN A 201 -36.31 -3.94 -36.93
C GLN A 201 -37.14 -4.16 -38.19
N GLU A 202 -38.25 -4.89 -38.09
CA GLU A 202 -39.52 -4.54 -38.74
C GLU A 202 -40.63 -5.41 -38.17
N ILE A 203 -41.70 -4.72 -37.77
CA ILE A 203 -43.00 -5.21 -37.34
C ILE A 203 -43.80 -5.43 -38.62
N ASP A 204 -44.56 -6.52 -38.71
CA ASP A 204 -45.68 -6.62 -39.64
C ASP A 204 -46.88 -7.30 -38.97
N ASP A 205 -48.03 -6.83 -39.43
CA ASP A 205 -49.35 -6.80 -38.81
C ASP A 205 -50.18 -8.11 -38.82
N VAL A 206 -51.19 -8.04 -37.94
CA VAL A 206 -52.39 -8.84 -37.61
C VAL A 206 -53.16 -9.49 -38.80
N PRO A 207 -54.07 -10.47 -38.56
CA PRO A 207 -55.45 -10.10 -38.18
C PRO A 207 -56.16 -11.02 -37.16
N ASP A 208 -57.19 -10.40 -36.58
CA ASP A 208 -58.13 -10.84 -35.53
C ASP A 208 -58.96 -12.09 -35.84
N GLU A 209 -59.48 -12.74 -34.77
CA GLU A 209 -60.85 -13.25 -34.72
C GLU A 209 -61.30 -13.58 -33.25
N ASP A 210 -62.22 -12.76 -32.77
CA ASP A 210 -63.44 -13.05 -31.98
C ASP A 210 -63.46 -13.52 -30.50
N HIS A 211 -64.45 -12.91 -29.83
CA HIS A 211 -64.83 -12.86 -28.42
C HIS A 211 -65.50 -14.15 -27.87
N GLU A 212 -65.33 -14.46 -26.58
CA GLU A 212 -66.43 -14.45 -25.57
C GLU A 212 -65.97 -14.84 -24.13
N ASP A 213 -66.28 -13.94 -23.20
CA ASP A 213 -66.67 -14.03 -21.79
C ASP A 213 -66.23 -15.18 -20.85
N GLY A 214 -65.49 -14.76 -19.81
CA GLY A 214 -65.98 -14.88 -18.43
C GLY A 214 -65.60 -16.14 -17.63
N LYS A 215 -64.54 -16.02 -16.80
CA LYS A 215 -64.56 -16.37 -15.36
C LYS A 215 -63.21 -16.09 -14.69
N MET A 216 -63.26 -15.33 -13.60
CA MET A 216 -62.25 -15.30 -12.56
C MET A 216 -61.85 -16.74 -12.17
N SER A 217 -60.58 -17.07 -12.32
CA SER A 217 -59.96 -18.18 -11.61
C SER A 217 -58.52 -17.81 -11.28
N GLU A 218 -58.17 -18.06 -10.03
CA GLU A 218 -56.89 -17.82 -9.40
C GLU A 218 -55.74 -18.50 -10.17
N THR A 219 -54.84 -17.70 -10.72
CA THR A 219 -53.44 -18.11 -10.93
C THR A 219 -52.55 -16.89 -10.67
N SER A 220 -52.45 -16.56 -9.39
CA SER A 220 -51.32 -15.80 -8.85
C SER A 220 -50.09 -16.70 -8.90
N ASP A 221 -49.42 -16.77 -10.04
CA ASP A 221 -48.07 -17.36 -10.14
C ASP A 221 -47.27 -16.61 -11.21
N THR A 222 -47.20 -15.28 -11.10
CA THR A 222 -46.00 -14.58 -11.61
C THR A 222 -44.82 -15.05 -10.78
N ILE A 223 -43.98 -15.88 -11.40
CA ILE A 223 -42.69 -16.36 -10.91
C ILE A 223 -41.97 -15.21 -10.20
N ARG A 224 -42.06 -15.18 -8.87
CA ARG A 224 -41.17 -14.41 -8.02
C ARG A 224 -39.84 -15.15 -8.08
N GLU A 225 -38.85 -14.59 -8.76
CA GLU A 225 -37.46 -15.00 -8.51
C GLU A 225 -37.16 -14.70 -7.04
N ALA A 226 -37.44 -15.67 -6.18
CA ALA A 226 -37.06 -15.63 -4.79
C ALA A 226 -35.53 -15.55 -4.77
N PHE A 227 -34.98 -14.49 -4.20
CA PHE A 227 -33.56 -14.41 -3.96
C PHE A 227 -33.20 -15.51 -2.95
N THR A 228 -32.74 -16.65 -3.46
CA THR A 228 -32.38 -17.81 -2.65
C THR A 228 -31.14 -17.47 -1.83
N GLU A 229 -31.24 -17.58 -0.50
CA GLU A 229 -30.09 -17.40 0.39
C GLU A 229 -29.06 -18.52 0.15
N SER A 230 -27.77 -18.19 0.26
CA SER A 230 -26.70 -19.19 0.20
C SER A 230 -26.90 -20.29 1.25
N ALA A 231 -26.44 -21.51 0.92
CA ALA A 231 -26.47 -22.64 1.86
C ALA A 231 -25.33 -22.53 2.88
N TRP A 232 -25.65 -22.03 4.07
CA TRP A 232 -24.69 -21.85 5.16
C TRP A 232 -24.55 -23.11 6.01
N ILE A 233 -23.31 -23.46 6.36
CA ILE A 233 -22.98 -24.50 7.34
C ILE A 233 -22.31 -23.88 8.56
N GLN A 234 -22.60 -24.41 9.74
CA GLN A 234 -21.97 -23.92 10.96
C GLN A 234 -20.49 -24.29 10.95
N SER A 235 -19.62 -23.31 11.13
CA SER A 235 -18.18 -23.54 11.23
C SER A 235 -17.89 -24.40 12.47
N PRO A 236 -16.90 -25.31 12.41
CA PRO A 236 -16.51 -26.11 13.56
C PRO A 236 -16.19 -25.23 14.78
N LYS A 237 -16.53 -25.71 15.99
CA LYS A 237 -16.12 -25.05 17.23
C LYS A 237 -14.60 -25.03 17.30
N GLU A 238 -14.01 -23.85 17.21
CA GLU A 238 -12.55 -23.69 17.27
C GLU A 238 -12.00 -24.14 18.63
N VAL A 239 -10.93 -24.92 18.60
CA VAL A 239 -10.21 -25.39 19.80
C VAL A 239 -9.17 -24.34 20.19
N PHE A 240 -9.31 -23.78 21.40
CA PHE A 240 -8.29 -22.90 21.97
C PHE A 240 -7.07 -23.72 22.41
N GLY A 241 -5.87 -23.15 22.25
CA GLY A 241 -4.69 -23.71 22.91
C GLY A 241 -4.81 -23.55 24.43
N PRO A 242 -4.41 -24.55 25.25
CA PRO A 242 -4.29 -24.36 26.69
C PRO A 242 -3.29 -23.23 26.94
N ASP A 243 -3.67 -22.29 27.79
CA ASP A 243 -2.85 -21.19 28.30
C ASP A 243 -2.00 -20.45 27.26
N GLY A 244 -2.63 -20.04 26.14
CA GLY A 244 -2.29 -18.82 25.39
C GLY A 244 -0.81 -18.42 25.28
N SER A 245 0.09 -19.39 25.10
CA SER A 245 1.52 -19.15 24.96
C SER A 245 1.75 -18.43 23.63
N LEU A 246 1.78 -17.09 23.70
CA LEU A 246 2.25 -16.23 22.60
C LEU A 246 3.76 -16.39 22.37
N THR A 247 4.39 -17.25 23.17
CA THR A 247 5.75 -17.73 23.04
C THR A 247 5.77 -19.06 22.31
N GLU A 248 6.60 -19.17 21.27
CA GLU A 248 6.87 -20.45 20.61
C GLU A 248 8.37 -20.72 20.64
N GLU A 249 8.76 -21.87 21.17
CA GLU A 249 10.12 -22.36 21.01
C GLU A 249 10.25 -22.99 19.63
N VAL A 250 10.82 -22.23 18.71
CA VAL A 250 11.12 -22.74 17.37
C VAL A 250 12.18 -23.84 17.49
N GLY A 251 11.89 -25.02 16.91
CA GLY A 251 12.85 -26.13 16.80
C GLY A 251 14.17 -25.70 16.16
N GLU A 252 15.28 -26.37 16.49
CA GLU A 252 16.61 -25.95 16.03
C GLU A 252 16.74 -25.95 14.50
N GLU A 253 16.13 -26.91 13.79
CA GLU A 253 16.12 -26.90 12.32
C GLU A 253 15.43 -25.66 11.74
N ASN A 254 14.31 -25.25 12.35
CA ASN A 254 13.49 -24.12 11.91
C ASN A 254 14.15 -22.76 12.24
N LYS A 255 14.93 -22.69 13.33
CA LYS A 255 15.75 -21.52 13.67
C LYS A 255 16.81 -21.24 12.60
N SER A 256 17.41 -22.27 12.03
CA SER A 256 18.44 -22.12 10.98
C SER A 256 17.88 -21.52 9.68
N LEU A 257 16.64 -21.89 9.31
CA LEU A 257 15.93 -21.36 8.14
C LEU A 257 15.54 -19.90 8.34
N ILE A 258 14.94 -19.56 9.49
CA ILE A 258 14.64 -18.17 9.86
C ILE A 258 15.93 -17.34 9.83
N TRP A 259 17.00 -17.83 10.45
CA TRP A 259 18.25 -17.09 10.52
C TRP A 259 18.86 -16.84 9.13
N THR A 260 18.77 -17.82 8.23
CA THR A 260 19.24 -17.68 6.84
C THR A 260 18.45 -16.62 6.08
N LEU A 261 17.12 -16.56 6.26
CA LEU A 261 16.27 -15.51 5.70
C LEU A 261 16.62 -14.14 6.29
N LEU A 262 16.78 -14.05 7.62
CA LEU A 262 17.10 -12.81 8.31
C LEU A 262 18.46 -12.22 7.93
N LYS A 263 19.45 -13.06 7.58
CA LYS A 263 20.74 -12.58 7.03
C LYS A 263 20.60 -11.80 5.72
N GLN A 264 19.55 -12.06 4.94
CA GLN A 264 19.31 -11.37 3.67
C GLN A 264 18.56 -10.05 3.86
N ILE A 265 18.10 -9.76 5.07
CA ILE A 265 17.23 -8.65 5.41
C ILE A 265 17.98 -7.61 6.24
N ARG A 266 17.76 -6.33 5.95
CA ARG A 266 18.30 -5.19 6.71
C ARG A 266 17.20 -4.55 7.56
N PRO A 267 17.51 -4.05 8.77
CA PRO A 267 16.55 -3.28 9.56
C PRO A 267 15.95 -2.13 8.75
N GLY A 268 14.64 -1.95 8.85
CA GLY A 268 13.86 -1.00 8.06
C GLY A 268 13.26 -1.54 6.77
N MET A 269 13.68 -2.73 6.30
CA MET A 269 13.10 -3.35 5.11
C MET A 269 11.65 -3.80 5.33
N ASP A 270 10.82 -3.62 4.29
CA ASP A 270 9.49 -4.21 4.20
C ASP A 270 9.59 -5.69 3.79
N LEU A 271 9.00 -6.56 4.62
CA LEU A 271 9.00 -8.00 4.39
C LEU A 271 7.83 -8.50 3.55
N SER A 272 6.95 -7.61 3.07
CA SER A 272 5.84 -7.99 2.18
C SER A 272 6.27 -8.73 0.92
N LYS A 273 7.54 -8.55 0.49
CA LYS A 273 8.14 -9.19 -0.69
C LYS A 273 9.06 -10.38 -0.35
N VAL A 274 9.20 -10.71 0.93
CA VAL A 274 10.05 -11.83 1.38
C VAL A 274 9.16 -13.03 1.66
N VAL A 275 9.50 -14.17 1.07
CA VAL A 275 8.80 -15.43 1.32
C VAL A 275 9.20 -15.95 2.69
N LEU A 276 8.24 -16.00 3.61
CA LEU A 276 8.45 -16.61 4.93
C LEU A 276 8.23 -18.13 4.86
N PRO A 277 8.88 -18.92 5.73
CA PRO A 277 8.73 -20.37 5.74
C PRO A 277 7.29 -20.81 6.04
N THR A 278 6.88 -21.99 5.57
CA THR A 278 5.52 -22.51 5.76
C THR A 278 5.19 -22.89 7.19
N PHE A 279 6.18 -23.25 8.01
CA PHE A 279 5.93 -23.67 9.40
C PHE A 279 5.43 -22.53 10.30
N ILE A 280 5.67 -21.26 9.92
CA ILE A 280 5.13 -20.10 10.63
C ILE A 280 3.73 -19.69 10.13
N LEU A 281 3.14 -20.43 9.19
CA LEU A 281 1.85 -20.08 8.62
C LEU A 281 0.69 -20.64 9.45
N GLU A 282 -0.30 -19.79 9.66
CA GLU A 282 -1.63 -20.16 10.10
C GLU A 282 -2.39 -20.65 8.86
N PRO A 283 -3.10 -21.80 8.92
CA PRO A 283 -3.81 -22.37 7.77
C PRO A 283 -5.11 -21.63 7.45
N ARG A 284 -5.01 -20.29 7.36
CA ARG A 284 -6.11 -19.35 7.12
C ARG A 284 -5.60 -18.15 6.35
N SER A 285 -6.44 -17.65 5.46
CA SER A 285 -6.18 -16.37 4.79
C SER A 285 -6.28 -15.19 5.75
N PHE A 286 -5.59 -14.09 5.43
CA PHE A 286 -5.78 -12.84 6.16
C PHE A 286 -7.22 -12.32 6.06
N LEU A 287 -7.93 -12.57 4.95
CA LEU A 287 -9.35 -12.17 4.81
C LEU A 287 -10.25 -12.89 5.80
N GLU A 288 -10.01 -14.18 6.02
CA GLU A 288 -10.68 -14.96 7.07
C GLU A 288 -10.24 -14.50 8.45
N LYS A 289 -8.93 -14.25 8.65
CA LYS A 289 -8.39 -13.84 9.94
C LYS A 289 -9.03 -12.55 10.47
N LEU A 290 -9.35 -11.61 9.58
CA LEU A 290 -10.05 -10.37 9.93
C LEU A 290 -11.47 -10.60 10.47
N ALA A 291 -12.12 -11.71 10.11
CA ALA A 291 -13.43 -12.07 10.66
C ALA A 291 -13.37 -12.39 12.17
N ASP A 292 -12.20 -12.73 12.71
CA ASP A 292 -12.02 -13.06 14.14
C ASP A 292 -12.41 -11.91 15.09
N TYR A 293 -12.43 -10.66 14.61
CA TYR A 293 -12.77 -9.49 15.41
C TYR A 293 -14.28 -9.33 15.68
N TYR A 294 -15.14 -10.13 15.07
CA TYR A 294 -16.59 -9.91 15.05
C TYR A 294 -17.43 -10.99 15.77
N TYR A 295 -16.81 -11.87 16.57
CA TYR A 295 -17.56 -12.88 17.35
C TYR A 295 -18.53 -12.28 18.39
N HIS A 296 -18.37 -11.01 18.73
CA HIS A 296 -19.23 -10.27 19.64
C HIS A 296 -19.88 -9.07 18.95
N ALA A 297 -20.24 -9.21 17.66
CA ALA A 297 -20.91 -8.16 16.90
C ALA A 297 -22.28 -7.76 17.50
N ASP A 298 -22.87 -8.61 18.33
CA ASP A 298 -24.06 -8.33 19.14
C ASP A 298 -23.85 -7.16 20.13
N LEU A 299 -22.62 -6.94 20.60
CA LEU A 299 -22.31 -5.79 21.46
C LEU A 299 -22.53 -4.44 20.76
N ILE A 300 -22.51 -4.41 19.42
CA ILE A 300 -22.83 -3.19 18.66
C ILE A 300 -24.32 -2.86 18.79
N ALA A 301 -25.20 -3.86 18.85
CA ALA A 301 -26.63 -3.66 19.06
C ALA A 301 -26.92 -3.00 20.42
N GLU A 302 -26.14 -3.34 21.46
CA GLU A 302 -26.22 -2.65 22.76
C GLU A 302 -25.90 -1.15 22.63
N ALA A 303 -24.96 -0.77 21.74
CA ALA A 303 -24.61 0.62 21.47
C ALA A 303 -25.67 1.32 20.62
N VAL A 304 -26.26 0.64 19.63
CA VAL A 304 -27.38 1.18 18.84
C VAL A 304 -28.56 1.56 19.73
N ALA A 305 -28.85 0.76 20.75
CA ALA A 305 -29.95 0.98 21.69
C ALA A 305 -29.63 2.00 22.79
N GLU A 306 -28.38 2.46 22.92
CA GLU A 306 -27.96 3.38 23.99
C GLU A 306 -28.33 4.84 23.67
N PRO A 307 -29.20 5.50 24.45
CA PRO A 307 -29.56 6.90 24.22
C PRO A 307 -28.42 7.88 24.54
N ASP A 308 -27.59 7.60 25.55
CA ASP A 308 -26.53 8.54 25.96
C ASP A 308 -25.28 8.41 25.05
N PRO A 309 -24.82 9.49 24.38
CA PRO A 309 -23.67 9.42 23.49
C PRO A 309 -22.35 9.00 24.17
N PHE A 310 -22.16 9.32 25.46
CA PHE A 310 -20.98 8.92 26.20
C PHE A 310 -21.00 7.41 26.50
N GLU A 311 -22.08 6.88 27.05
CA GLU A 311 -22.21 5.43 27.26
C GLU A 311 -22.20 4.67 25.93
N ARG A 312 -22.65 5.29 24.83
CA ARG A 312 -22.55 4.71 23.50
C ARG A 312 -21.09 4.52 23.05
N ILE A 313 -20.24 5.54 23.17
CA ILE A 313 -18.81 5.38 22.82
C ILE A 313 -18.12 4.39 23.78
N VAL A 314 -18.56 4.29 25.04
CA VAL A 314 -18.09 3.24 25.97
C VAL A 314 -18.43 1.84 25.41
N LYS A 315 -19.66 1.62 24.95
CA LYS A 315 -20.10 0.35 24.34
C LYS A 315 -19.39 0.03 23.02
N ILE A 316 -19.18 1.04 22.16
CA ILE A 316 -18.36 0.86 20.94
C ILE A 316 -16.90 0.48 21.30
N THR A 317 -16.36 1.09 22.36
CA THR A 317 -15.02 0.74 22.87
C THR A 317 -14.99 -0.68 23.41
N LYS A 318 -16.02 -1.12 24.14
CA LYS A 318 -16.19 -2.51 24.61
C LYS A 318 -16.23 -3.49 23.44
N PHE A 319 -17.03 -3.23 22.41
CA PHE A 319 -17.07 -4.03 21.19
C PHE A 319 -15.67 -4.13 20.54
N PHE A 320 -14.98 -3.01 20.35
CA PHE A 320 -13.64 -3.01 19.77
C PHE A 320 -12.66 -3.90 20.57
N LEU A 321 -12.64 -3.76 21.90
CA LEU A 321 -11.76 -4.54 22.78
C LEU A 321 -12.08 -6.04 22.78
N SER A 322 -13.34 -6.41 22.54
CA SER A 322 -13.77 -7.82 22.47
C SER A 322 -13.12 -8.62 21.34
N GLY A 323 -12.54 -7.96 20.33
CA GLY A 323 -11.91 -8.63 19.20
C GLY A 323 -10.50 -9.18 19.45
N PHE A 324 -9.85 -8.85 20.59
CA PHE A 324 -8.40 -9.09 20.75
C PHE A 324 -8.02 -10.27 21.65
N TYR A 325 -8.92 -10.74 22.51
CA TYR A 325 -8.59 -11.79 23.49
C TYR A 325 -8.36 -13.16 22.84
N LYS A 326 -8.78 -13.34 21.58
CA LYS A 326 -8.57 -14.57 20.82
C LYS A 326 -7.09 -14.70 20.41
N LYS A 327 -6.34 -15.52 21.14
CA LYS A 327 -4.95 -15.85 20.81
C LYS A 327 -4.90 -17.08 19.90
N PRO A 328 -4.18 -17.04 18.76
CA PRO A 328 -3.92 -18.24 17.97
C PRO A 328 -3.05 -19.23 18.77
N LYS A 329 -3.12 -20.52 18.43
CA LYS A 329 -2.21 -21.52 18.96
C LYS A 329 -0.84 -21.34 18.28
N GLY A 330 0.15 -20.91 19.07
CA GLY A 330 1.50 -20.63 18.59
C GLY A 330 1.63 -19.28 17.88
N LEU A 331 2.84 -19.00 17.42
CA LEU A 331 3.19 -17.78 16.72
C LEU A 331 3.05 -17.98 15.20
N LYS A 332 1.82 -17.88 14.72
CA LYS A 332 1.50 -18.11 13.31
C LYS A 332 1.01 -16.84 12.60
N LYS A 333 1.34 -16.73 11.32
CA LYS A 333 0.92 -15.64 10.42
C LYS A 333 -0.06 -16.20 9.37
N PRO A 334 -1.20 -15.53 9.10
CA PRO A 334 -2.10 -15.97 8.04
C PRO A 334 -1.46 -15.85 6.65
N TYR A 335 -2.04 -16.59 5.69
CA TYR A 335 -1.68 -16.48 4.29
C TYR A 335 -1.85 -15.04 3.80
N ASN A 336 -0.93 -14.60 2.95
CA ASN A 336 -1.06 -13.30 2.30
C ASN A 336 -2.08 -13.47 1.15
N PRO A 337 -3.22 -12.77 1.14
CA PRO A 337 -4.24 -13.03 0.16
C PRO A 337 -3.76 -12.74 -1.27
N ILE A 338 -4.22 -13.55 -2.22
CA ILE A 338 -3.96 -13.35 -3.64
C ILE A 338 -4.93 -12.30 -4.19
N LEU A 339 -4.50 -11.54 -5.21
CA LEU A 339 -5.36 -10.54 -5.86
C LEU A 339 -6.65 -11.17 -6.39
N GLY A 340 -7.81 -10.63 -5.98
CA GLY A 340 -9.12 -11.17 -6.32
C GLY A 340 -9.62 -12.31 -5.42
N GLU A 341 -8.85 -12.69 -4.41
CA GLU A 341 -9.30 -13.61 -3.36
C GLU A 341 -10.45 -12.98 -2.56
N THR A 342 -11.41 -13.81 -2.16
CA THR A 342 -12.63 -13.38 -1.47
C THR A 342 -12.93 -14.26 -0.25
N PHE A 343 -13.59 -13.69 0.75
CA PHE A 343 -14.06 -14.44 1.93
C PHE A 343 -15.41 -13.89 2.39
N ARG A 344 -16.33 -14.79 2.76
CA ARG A 344 -17.63 -14.45 3.34
C ARG A 344 -17.99 -15.37 4.48
N CYS A 345 -18.65 -14.83 5.48
CA CYS A 345 -19.23 -15.59 6.58
C CYS A 345 -20.44 -14.84 7.16
N LYS A 346 -21.21 -15.52 8.02
CA LYS A 346 -22.25 -14.88 8.82
C LYS A 346 -22.19 -15.28 10.29
N TRP A 347 -22.77 -14.44 11.13
CA TRP A 347 -23.04 -14.74 12.53
C TRP A 347 -24.52 -14.53 12.83
N GLU A 348 -25.13 -15.49 13.50
CA GLU A 348 -26.52 -15.42 13.93
C GLU A 348 -26.61 -14.87 15.35
N HIS A 349 -27.40 -13.83 15.53
CA HIS A 349 -27.62 -13.18 16.82
C HIS A 349 -28.75 -13.86 17.59
N PRO A 350 -28.75 -13.81 18.94
CA PRO A 350 -29.82 -14.36 19.77
C PRO A 350 -31.22 -13.78 19.48
N ASP A 351 -31.29 -12.57 18.93
CA ASP A 351 -32.55 -11.89 18.54
C ASP A 351 -33.07 -12.30 17.15
N GLY A 352 -32.40 -13.26 16.50
CA GLY A 352 -32.73 -13.71 15.14
C GLY A 352 -32.37 -12.70 14.05
N SER A 353 -31.50 -11.73 14.33
CA SER A 353 -30.82 -10.95 13.30
C SER A 353 -29.52 -11.64 12.87
N THR A 354 -28.94 -11.19 11.76
CA THR A 354 -27.75 -11.82 11.17
C THR A 354 -26.75 -10.75 10.78
N THR A 355 -25.51 -10.95 11.18
CA THR A 355 -24.37 -10.16 10.74
C THR A 355 -23.68 -10.87 9.58
N PHE A 356 -23.68 -10.25 8.41
CA PHE A 356 -22.97 -10.73 7.22
C PHE A 356 -21.61 -10.05 7.10
N TYR A 357 -20.58 -10.80 6.71
CA TYR A 357 -19.22 -10.30 6.45
C TYR A 357 -18.82 -10.65 5.02
N ILE A 358 -18.32 -9.64 4.30
CA ILE A 358 -17.84 -9.72 2.92
C ILE A 358 -16.45 -9.11 2.87
N ALA A 359 -15.48 -9.81 2.29
CA ALA A 359 -14.14 -9.28 2.06
C ALA A 359 -13.54 -9.71 0.72
N GLU A 360 -12.69 -8.84 0.17
CA GLU A 360 -11.98 -9.04 -1.09
C GLU A 360 -10.55 -8.46 -1.01
N GLN A 361 -9.58 -9.16 -1.58
CA GLN A 361 -8.25 -8.61 -1.82
C GLN A 361 -8.23 -7.75 -3.08
N VAL A 362 -8.40 -6.44 -2.90
CA VAL A 362 -8.57 -5.47 -4.00
C VAL A 362 -7.26 -4.98 -4.63
N SER A 363 -6.12 -5.16 -3.96
CA SER A 363 -4.79 -4.86 -4.52
C SER A 363 -3.72 -5.75 -3.89
N HIS A 364 -2.67 -6.08 -4.64
CA HIS A 364 -1.56 -6.89 -4.14
C HIS A 364 -0.27 -6.10 -3.94
N HIS A 365 -0.02 -5.06 -4.76
CA HIS A 365 1.15 -4.19 -4.66
C HIS A 365 0.71 -2.72 -4.75
N PRO A 366 0.41 -2.07 -3.61
CA PRO A 366 0.53 -2.58 -2.24
C PRO A 366 -0.62 -3.53 -1.83
N PRO A 367 -0.48 -4.38 -0.79
CA PRO A 367 -1.49 -5.38 -0.43
C PRO A 367 -2.64 -4.73 0.35
N VAL A 368 -3.78 -4.56 -0.32
CA VAL A 368 -4.98 -3.91 0.21
C VAL A 368 -6.14 -4.90 0.22
N SER A 369 -6.76 -5.07 1.38
CA SER A 369 -7.98 -5.85 1.58
C SER A 369 -9.13 -4.89 1.91
N SER A 370 -10.29 -5.10 1.31
CA SER A 370 -11.51 -4.34 1.61
C SER A 370 -12.55 -5.26 2.23
N LEU A 371 -13.29 -4.72 3.20
CA LEU A 371 -14.30 -5.45 3.97
C LEU A 371 -15.57 -4.63 4.17
N PHE A 372 -16.70 -5.33 4.22
CA PHE A 372 -18.00 -4.79 4.56
C PHE A 372 -18.75 -5.77 5.45
N ILE A 373 -19.25 -5.27 6.58
CA ILE A 373 -20.03 -6.02 7.55
C ILE A 373 -21.36 -5.30 7.73
N THR A 374 -22.47 -6.03 7.75
CA THR A 374 -23.80 -5.44 7.90
C THR A 374 -24.71 -6.29 8.76
N ASN A 375 -25.44 -5.63 9.64
CA ASN A 375 -26.66 -6.12 10.26
C ASN A 375 -27.59 -4.92 10.41
N ARG A 376 -28.34 -4.62 9.34
CA ARG A 376 -29.29 -3.50 9.31
C ARG A 376 -30.37 -3.67 10.36
N LYS A 377 -30.86 -4.90 10.60
CA LYS A 377 -31.88 -5.17 11.61
C LYS A 377 -31.40 -4.84 13.02
N ALA A 378 -30.15 -5.17 13.36
CA ALA A 378 -29.49 -4.72 14.59
C ALA A 378 -29.04 -3.24 14.56
N GLY A 379 -29.10 -2.60 13.39
CA GLY A 379 -28.93 -1.16 13.21
C GLY A 379 -27.50 -0.68 12.93
N PHE A 380 -26.62 -1.54 12.39
CA PHE A 380 -25.23 -1.14 12.10
C PHE A 380 -24.66 -1.67 10.78
N ASN A 381 -23.70 -0.93 10.24
CA ASN A 381 -22.79 -1.34 9.17
C ASN A 381 -21.33 -1.04 9.58
N ILE A 382 -20.37 -1.80 9.05
CA ILE A 382 -18.94 -1.52 9.15
C ILE A 382 -18.32 -1.64 7.77
N SER A 383 -17.57 -0.64 7.34
CA SER A 383 -16.77 -0.69 6.11
C SER A 383 -15.31 -0.40 6.41
N GLY A 384 -14.39 -1.03 5.69
CA GLY A 384 -12.97 -0.76 5.87
C GLY A 384 -12.13 -1.13 4.66
N THR A 385 -11.05 -0.37 4.47
CA THR A 385 -9.97 -0.70 3.54
C THR A 385 -8.67 -0.74 4.33
N ILE A 386 -8.00 -1.88 4.31
CA ILE A 386 -6.82 -2.18 5.12
C ILE A 386 -5.64 -2.47 4.20
N LEU A 387 -4.62 -1.63 4.30
CA LEU A 387 -3.29 -1.82 3.73
C LEU A 387 -2.38 -2.51 4.76
N ALA A 388 -1.98 -3.75 4.47
CA ALA A 388 -1.02 -4.48 5.29
C ALA A 388 0.42 -4.07 4.94
N LYS A 389 1.21 -3.69 5.94
CA LYS A 389 2.65 -3.42 5.79
C LYS A 389 3.44 -4.28 6.77
N SER A 390 4.64 -4.67 6.40
CA SER A 390 5.56 -5.35 7.32
C SER A 390 6.78 -4.47 7.54
N LYS A 391 7.34 -4.46 8.76
CA LYS A 391 8.58 -3.73 9.04
C LYS A 391 9.48 -4.53 9.96
N TYR A 392 10.67 -4.84 9.46
CA TYR A 392 11.71 -5.53 10.23
C TYR A 392 12.60 -4.54 10.99
N TYR A 393 12.91 -4.82 12.25
CA TYR A 393 13.71 -3.95 13.13
C TYR A 393 14.99 -4.63 13.63
N GLY A 394 15.38 -5.77 13.05
CA GLY A 394 16.45 -6.61 13.61
C GLY A 394 15.83 -7.69 14.49
N ASN A 395 15.81 -7.53 15.81
CA ASN A 395 15.28 -8.61 16.67
C ASN A 395 13.73 -8.62 16.77
N SER A 396 13.03 -7.85 15.94
CA SER A 396 11.58 -7.84 15.87
C SER A 396 11.05 -7.56 14.47
N LEU A 397 9.80 -7.96 14.22
CA LEU A 397 9.03 -7.73 13.00
C LEU A 397 7.66 -7.22 13.40
N SER A 398 7.20 -6.13 12.80
CA SER A 398 5.83 -5.65 12.99
C SER A 398 5.00 -5.81 11.72
N ALA A 399 3.79 -6.33 11.86
CA ALA A 399 2.73 -6.29 10.87
C ALA A 399 1.83 -5.09 11.19
N ILE A 400 1.92 -4.05 10.37
CA ILE A 400 1.26 -2.76 10.53
C ILE A 400 0.03 -2.75 9.63
N LEU A 401 -1.14 -2.49 10.21
CA LEU A 401 -2.39 -2.35 9.47
C LEU A 401 -2.70 -0.85 9.30
N VAL A 402 -2.55 -0.37 8.07
CA VAL A 402 -2.84 1.03 7.71
C VAL A 402 -4.24 1.11 7.12
N GLY A 403 -5.09 1.95 7.67
CA GLY A 403 -6.47 2.09 7.22
C GLY A 403 -7.36 2.56 8.35
N LYS A 404 -8.63 2.78 8.03
CA LYS A 404 -9.67 3.13 9.00
C LYS A 404 -10.89 2.24 8.75
N LEU A 405 -11.44 1.70 9.83
CA LEU A 405 -12.77 1.12 9.85
C LEU A 405 -13.78 2.24 10.12
N ARG A 406 -14.92 2.20 9.43
CA ARG A 406 -16.04 3.10 9.62
C ARG A 406 -17.22 2.27 10.12
N LEU A 407 -17.54 2.37 11.40
CA LEU A 407 -18.69 1.74 12.02
C LEU A 407 -19.84 2.75 12.07
N THR A 408 -20.92 2.50 11.34
CA THR A 408 -22.08 3.40 11.27
C THR A 408 -23.25 2.80 12.02
N LEU A 409 -23.79 3.54 12.98
CA LEU A 409 -25.05 3.26 13.65
C LEU A 409 -26.17 3.90 12.84
N LEU A 410 -26.93 3.07 12.11
CA LEU A 410 -27.81 3.50 11.02
C LEU A 410 -28.92 4.42 11.53
N ASN A 411 -29.61 4.01 12.59
CA ASN A 411 -30.74 4.74 13.16
C ASN A 411 -30.35 6.10 13.74
N LEU A 412 -29.10 6.23 14.19
CA LEU A 412 -28.58 7.45 14.79
C LEU A 412 -27.86 8.33 13.77
N GLY A 413 -27.52 7.81 12.59
CA GLY A 413 -26.66 8.48 11.62
C GLY A 413 -25.29 8.85 12.20
N GLU A 414 -24.79 8.04 13.13
CA GLU A 414 -23.49 8.24 13.78
C GLU A 414 -22.45 7.33 13.15
N THR A 415 -21.26 7.84 12.85
CA THR A 415 -20.15 7.06 12.29
C THR A 415 -18.92 7.18 13.16
N TYR A 416 -18.46 6.04 13.67
CA TYR A 416 -17.26 5.89 14.46
C TYR A 416 -16.11 5.46 13.55
N ILE A 417 -15.07 6.30 13.49
CA ILE A 417 -13.87 6.06 12.71
C ILE A 417 -12.81 5.44 13.63
N VAL A 418 -12.29 4.28 13.25
CA VAL A 418 -11.40 3.47 14.08
C VAL A 418 -10.15 3.07 13.31
N ASN A 419 -8.95 3.37 13.83
CA ASN A 419 -7.71 2.77 13.31
C ASN A 419 -7.34 1.49 14.08
N LEU A 420 -6.44 0.69 13.52
CA LEU A 420 -6.07 -0.62 14.05
C LEU A 420 -4.70 -0.59 14.77
N PRO A 421 -4.50 -1.41 15.82
CA PRO A 421 -3.16 -1.63 16.37
C PRO A 421 -2.32 -2.46 15.40
N TYR A 422 -1.00 -2.48 15.60
CA TYR A 422 -0.10 -3.36 14.86
C TYR A 422 0.26 -4.58 15.69
N ALA A 423 0.53 -5.71 15.03
CA ALA A 423 1.09 -6.88 15.68
C ALA A 423 2.62 -6.82 15.60
N ASN A 424 3.31 -7.14 16.68
CA ASN A 424 4.76 -7.13 16.79
C ASN A 424 5.27 -8.47 17.31
N CYS A 425 6.11 -9.11 16.52
CA CYS A 425 6.82 -10.31 16.90
C CYS A 425 8.23 -9.94 17.38
N LYS A 426 8.56 -10.16 18.65
CA LYS A 426 9.92 -10.03 19.21
C LYS A 426 10.64 -11.37 19.20
N GLY A 427 11.96 -11.36 19.36
CA GLY A 427 12.77 -12.56 19.60
C GLY A 427 13.04 -13.40 18.36
N ILE A 428 12.96 -12.81 17.16
CA ILE A 428 13.08 -13.55 15.89
C ILE A 428 14.52 -14.01 15.64
N MET A 429 15.53 -13.27 16.13
CA MET A 429 16.93 -13.68 16.05
C MET A 429 17.47 -14.19 17.39
N ILE A 430 17.14 -13.50 18.48
CA ILE A 430 17.70 -13.76 19.81
C ILE A 430 16.58 -13.72 20.85
N GLY A 431 16.44 -14.82 21.59
CA GLY A 431 15.44 -15.00 22.64
C GLY A 431 14.22 -15.80 22.17
N THR A 432 13.18 -15.80 22.99
CA THR A 432 11.92 -16.51 22.70
C THR A 432 11.04 -15.66 21.79
N MET A 433 10.58 -16.24 20.68
CA MET A 433 9.69 -15.55 19.76
C MET A 433 8.36 -15.25 20.46
N THR A 434 7.95 -13.97 20.52
CA THR A 434 6.77 -13.52 21.27
C THR A 434 5.91 -12.57 20.45
N MET A 435 4.60 -12.81 20.36
CA MET A 435 3.65 -11.86 19.78
C MET A 435 3.13 -10.86 20.81
N GLU A 436 3.10 -9.58 20.43
CA GLU A 436 2.49 -8.50 21.20
C GLU A 436 1.69 -7.59 20.27
N LEU A 437 0.62 -6.98 20.77
CA LEU A 437 -0.05 -5.89 20.07
C LEU A 437 0.51 -4.55 20.54
N GLY A 438 0.69 -3.62 19.60
CA GLY A 438 1.28 -2.32 19.86
C GLY A 438 0.58 -1.18 19.13
N GLY A 439 0.74 0.03 19.69
CA GLY A 439 0.37 1.28 19.03
C GLY A 439 -0.90 1.93 19.56
N GLU A 440 -1.12 3.18 19.14
CA GLU A 440 -2.28 3.97 19.54
C GLU A 440 -3.46 3.72 18.59
N VAL A 441 -4.62 3.42 19.18
CA VAL A 441 -5.92 3.34 18.52
C VAL A 441 -6.77 4.52 18.96
N ASN A 442 -7.44 5.13 18.00
CA ASN A 442 -8.41 6.19 18.16
C ASN A 442 -9.76 5.70 17.62
N ILE A 443 -10.81 5.90 18.42
CA ILE A 443 -12.21 5.71 18.05
C ILE A 443 -12.85 7.09 18.16
N GLU A 444 -13.26 7.68 17.05
CA GLU A 444 -13.79 9.05 17.01
C GLU A 444 -15.14 9.10 16.28
N CYS A 445 -16.10 9.84 16.84
CA CYS A 445 -17.37 10.12 16.19
C CYS A 445 -17.53 11.63 16.05
N GLU A 446 -17.50 12.13 14.82
CA GLU A 446 -17.59 13.57 14.54
C GLU A 446 -18.92 14.16 15.02
N LYS A 447 -20.02 13.45 14.76
CA LYS A 447 -21.38 13.90 15.11
C LYS A 447 -21.57 14.13 16.61
N THR A 448 -20.97 13.27 17.45
CA THR A 448 -21.11 13.37 18.91
C THR A 448 -19.95 14.10 19.58
N GLY A 449 -18.82 14.31 18.87
CA GLY A 449 -17.62 14.97 19.39
C GLY A 449 -16.80 14.14 20.39
N TYR A 450 -17.22 12.91 20.69
CA TYR A 450 -16.49 12.02 21.60
C TYR A 450 -15.34 11.29 20.89
N LYS A 451 -14.27 11.08 21.66
CA LYS A 451 -13.08 10.35 21.21
C LYS A 451 -12.55 9.43 22.30
N THR A 452 -12.37 8.16 21.98
CA THR A 452 -11.58 7.22 22.78
C THR A 452 -10.19 7.11 22.19
N THR A 453 -9.16 7.17 23.03
CA THR A 453 -7.77 6.82 22.66
C THR A 453 -7.34 5.64 23.54
N LEU A 454 -6.79 4.60 22.93
CA LEU A 454 -6.25 3.39 23.56
C LEU A 454 -4.79 3.21 23.11
N ASP A 455 -3.88 2.99 24.04
CA ASP A 455 -2.48 2.68 23.79
C ASP A 455 -2.23 1.19 24.12
N PHE A 456 -2.00 0.40 23.08
CA PHE A 456 -1.58 -0.99 23.21
C PHE A 456 -0.08 -1.00 23.51
N LYS A 457 0.28 -1.36 24.74
CA LYS A 457 1.66 -1.26 25.22
C LYS A 457 2.42 -2.55 24.95
N LEU A 458 3.55 -2.40 24.25
CA LEU A 458 4.58 -3.41 24.20
C LEU A 458 5.24 -3.54 25.58
N LYS A 459 5.61 -4.75 25.99
CA LYS A 459 6.30 -4.97 27.26
C LYS A 459 7.62 -4.18 27.31
N PRO A 460 7.86 -3.38 28.37
CA PRO A 460 9.12 -2.67 28.58
C PRO A 460 10.29 -3.62 28.85
N MET A 461 11.51 -3.17 28.52
CA MET A 461 12.75 -3.94 28.75
C MET A 461 13.12 -4.09 30.24
N LEU A 462 12.66 -3.17 31.11
CA LEU A 462 13.00 -3.11 32.54
C LEU A 462 11.91 -3.72 33.44
N GLY A 463 11.30 -4.82 33.00
CA GLY A 463 10.19 -5.46 33.70
C GLY A 463 8.84 -4.78 33.44
N GLY A 464 7.75 -5.52 33.68
CA GLY A 464 6.38 -5.08 33.41
C GLY A 464 5.46 -6.24 33.00
N ALA A 465 4.15 -5.97 33.02
CA ALA A 465 3.14 -6.92 32.58
C ALA A 465 3.03 -6.95 31.04
N TYR A 466 2.65 -8.09 30.48
CA TYR A 466 2.31 -8.21 29.07
C TYR A 466 0.92 -7.62 28.80
N ASN A 467 0.68 -7.35 27.51
CA ASN A 467 -0.66 -7.12 26.95
C ASN A 467 -1.42 -5.92 27.55
N GLN A 468 -0.70 -4.98 28.13
CA GLN A 468 -1.28 -3.82 28.80
C GLN A 468 -1.95 -2.89 27.79
N ILE A 469 -3.11 -2.37 28.18
CA ILE A 469 -3.79 -1.26 27.53
C ILE A 469 -3.96 -0.14 28.55
N GLU A 470 -3.69 1.09 28.11
CA GLU A 470 -4.13 2.31 28.80
C GLU A 470 -4.90 3.20 27.84
N GLY A 471 -5.84 3.99 28.34
CA GLY A 471 -6.62 4.86 27.48
C GLY A 471 -7.46 5.89 28.21
N SER A 472 -8.21 6.64 27.42
CA SER A 472 -9.14 7.63 27.91
C SER A 472 -10.26 7.91 26.92
N ILE A 473 -11.42 8.30 27.45
CA ILE A 473 -12.52 8.87 26.67
C ILE A 473 -12.55 10.37 26.93
N LYS A 474 -12.63 11.16 25.86
CA LYS A 474 -12.63 12.61 25.87
C LYS A 474 -13.82 13.18 25.11
N TYR A 475 -14.23 14.38 25.51
CA TYR A 475 -15.10 15.26 24.75
C TYR A 475 -14.37 16.58 24.55
N GLY A 476 -14.01 16.91 23.30
CA GLY A 476 -13.07 17.99 23.03
C GLY A 476 -11.72 17.77 23.73
N SER A 477 -11.30 18.72 24.58
CA SER A 477 -10.07 18.60 25.39
C SER A 477 -10.28 17.83 26.70
N ASP A 478 -11.52 17.66 27.14
CA ASP A 478 -11.83 17.25 28.50
C ASP A 478 -11.83 15.74 28.62
N ARG A 479 -11.07 15.22 29.58
CA ARG A 479 -10.99 13.79 29.88
C ARG A 479 -12.12 13.41 30.82
N LEU A 480 -13.04 12.58 30.32
CA LEU A 480 -14.22 12.13 31.05
C LEU A 480 -14.03 10.76 31.71
N ALA A 481 -13.21 9.89 31.11
CA ALA A 481 -12.91 8.58 31.67
C ALA A 481 -11.48 8.14 31.40
N SER A 482 -10.98 7.22 32.22
CA SER A 482 -9.73 6.48 32.03
C SER A 482 -9.98 4.99 31.84
N ILE A 483 -9.25 4.36 30.94
CA ILE A 483 -9.31 2.92 30.66
C ILE A 483 -7.95 2.32 31.00
N GLU A 484 -7.94 1.17 31.68
CA GLU A 484 -6.71 0.44 32.01
C GLU A 484 -7.00 -1.06 32.10
N GLY A 485 -6.01 -1.89 31.76
CA GLY A 485 -6.11 -3.34 31.92
C GLY A 485 -5.23 -4.11 30.94
N ALA A 486 -5.65 -5.33 30.60
CA ALA A 486 -4.97 -6.17 29.63
C ALA A 486 -5.93 -6.63 28.52
N TRP A 487 -5.50 -6.59 27.26
CA TRP A 487 -6.36 -6.90 26.11
C TRP A 487 -6.81 -8.37 26.01
N ASP A 488 -6.09 -9.24 26.70
CA ASP A 488 -6.39 -10.66 26.86
C ASP A 488 -6.98 -11.00 28.24
N GLY A 489 -7.34 -9.99 29.03
CA GLY A 489 -7.85 -10.15 30.39
C GLY A 489 -8.85 -9.06 30.75
N VAL A 490 -8.84 -8.66 32.02
CA VAL A 490 -9.79 -7.67 32.53
C VAL A 490 -9.35 -6.25 32.14
N ILE A 491 -10.29 -5.51 31.55
CA ILE A 491 -10.17 -4.08 31.26
C ILE A 491 -11.22 -3.34 32.08
N ARG A 492 -10.80 -2.27 32.75
CA ARG A 492 -11.66 -1.44 33.59
C ARG A 492 -11.71 -0.02 33.06
N ILE A 493 -12.85 0.61 33.26
CA ILE A 493 -13.08 2.03 32.99
C ILE A 493 -13.39 2.74 34.30
N LYS A 494 -12.77 3.89 34.50
CA LYS A 494 -13.07 4.80 35.62
C LYS A 494 -13.62 6.10 35.03
N GLY A 495 -14.93 6.27 35.18
CA GLY A 495 -15.67 7.45 34.75
C GLY A 495 -16.23 8.24 35.95
N PRO A 496 -17.21 9.13 35.71
CA PRO A 496 -17.88 9.89 36.77
C PRO A 496 -18.53 9.01 37.84
N ASP A 497 -19.14 7.89 37.45
CA ASP A 497 -19.81 6.95 38.35
C ASP A 497 -18.85 5.98 39.08
N GLY A 498 -17.54 6.22 38.97
CA GLY A 498 -16.51 5.40 39.58
C GLY A 498 -15.93 4.36 38.62
N LYS A 499 -15.32 3.32 39.22
CA LYS A 499 -14.58 2.28 38.49
C LYS A 499 -15.48 1.07 38.25
N LYS A 500 -15.72 0.74 36.98
CA LYS A 500 -16.49 -0.44 36.53
C LYS A 500 -15.65 -1.33 35.59
N GLU A 501 -16.05 -2.58 35.46
CA GLU A 501 -15.50 -3.47 34.43
C GLU A 501 -16.01 -3.03 33.05
N LEU A 502 -15.11 -2.91 32.07
CA LEU A 502 -15.45 -2.58 30.70
C LEU A 502 -15.52 -3.83 29.83
N TRP A 503 -14.53 -4.71 29.97
CA TRP A 503 -14.43 -5.97 29.22
C TRP A 503 -13.66 -7.01 30.02
N ASN A 504 -14.11 -8.26 29.95
CA ASN A 504 -13.44 -9.39 30.59
C ASN A 504 -13.81 -10.69 29.83
N PRO A 505 -12.85 -11.33 29.15
CA PRO A 505 -13.10 -12.55 28.38
C PRO A 505 -13.15 -13.78 29.30
N THR A 506 -14.11 -13.81 30.24
CA THR A 506 -14.33 -14.96 31.12
C THR A 506 -14.77 -16.19 30.33
N PRO A 507 -14.61 -17.42 30.84
CA PRO A 507 -15.10 -18.62 30.17
C PRO A 507 -16.59 -18.55 29.77
N ASP A 508 -17.43 -17.84 30.54
CA ASP A 508 -18.84 -17.69 30.21
C ASP A 508 -19.06 -16.69 29.06
N VAL A 509 -18.35 -15.55 29.05
CA VAL A 509 -18.35 -14.62 27.90
C VAL A 509 -17.81 -15.32 26.63
N ILE A 510 -16.86 -16.24 26.76
CA ILE A 510 -16.37 -17.01 25.61
C ILE A 510 -17.44 -17.96 25.07
N LYS A 511 -18.30 -18.53 25.92
CA LYS A 511 -19.41 -19.39 25.48
C LYS A 511 -20.51 -18.60 24.77
N THR A 512 -20.65 -17.29 25.02
CA THR A 512 -21.65 -16.44 24.36
C THR A 512 -21.21 -15.92 23.00
N ARG A 513 -20.04 -16.32 22.49
CA ARG A 513 -19.62 -16.00 21.12
C ARG A 513 -20.70 -16.37 20.12
N LEU A 514 -20.93 -15.48 19.17
CA LEU A 514 -21.85 -15.76 18.08
C LEU A 514 -21.35 -16.94 17.24
N PRO A 515 -22.22 -17.90 16.90
CA PRO A 515 -21.87 -19.00 16.00
C PRO A 515 -21.53 -18.46 14.61
N ARG A 516 -20.34 -18.81 14.11
CA ARG A 516 -19.91 -18.48 12.75
C ARG A 516 -20.45 -19.52 11.78
N TYR A 517 -20.92 -19.08 10.62
CA TYR A 517 -21.33 -19.93 9.52
C TYR A 517 -20.59 -19.52 8.25
N GLU A 518 -20.25 -20.52 7.43
CA GLU A 518 -19.53 -20.39 6.18
C GLU A 518 -20.21 -21.22 5.09
N ILE A 519 -19.82 -21.03 3.84
CA ILE A 519 -20.29 -21.86 2.73
C ILE A 519 -19.50 -23.17 2.73
N ASN A 520 -20.17 -24.28 2.44
CA ASN A 520 -19.49 -25.57 2.30
C ASN A 520 -18.42 -25.48 1.21
N MET A 521 -17.24 -26.04 1.46
CA MET A 521 -16.09 -25.97 0.56
C MET A 521 -16.42 -26.46 -0.87
N ASP A 522 -17.30 -27.44 -1.02
CA ASP A 522 -17.71 -27.96 -2.34
C ASP A 522 -18.57 -26.94 -3.12
N ASP A 523 -19.32 -26.09 -2.41
CA ASP A 523 -20.19 -25.06 -2.96
C ASP A 523 -19.48 -23.69 -3.12
N GLN A 524 -18.25 -23.57 -2.62
CA GLN A 524 -17.44 -22.37 -2.75
C GLN A 524 -16.91 -22.20 -4.19
N SER A 525 -16.78 -20.94 -4.62
CA SER A 525 -16.04 -20.61 -5.85
C SER A 525 -14.54 -20.85 -5.70
N GLU A 526 -13.83 -21.01 -6.83
CA GLU A 526 -12.36 -21.22 -6.85
C GLU A 526 -11.54 -20.09 -6.20
N TRP A 527 -12.14 -18.91 -6.02
CA TRP A 527 -11.49 -17.72 -5.46
C TRP A 527 -11.88 -17.45 -3.99
N GLU A 528 -12.69 -18.32 -3.39
CA GLU A 528 -12.97 -18.24 -1.96
C GLU A 528 -11.77 -18.76 -1.16
N SER A 529 -11.39 -18.07 -0.08
CA SER A 529 -10.15 -18.32 0.65
C SER A 529 -9.95 -19.79 1.05
N ALA A 530 -10.97 -20.48 1.56
CA ALA A 530 -10.80 -21.86 2.02
C ALA A 530 -10.53 -22.83 0.87
N LYS A 531 -11.26 -22.69 -0.25
CA LYS A 531 -11.08 -23.50 -1.46
C LYS A 531 -9.76 -23.17 -2.17
N LEU A 532 -9.46 -21.88 -2.34
CA LEU A 532 -8.23 -21.42 -3.01
C LEU A 532 -6.97 -21.94 -2.31
N TRP A 533 -6.95 -21.93 -0.98
CA TRP A 533 -5.79 -22.35 -0.19
C TRP A 533 -5.84 -23.83 0.25
N ARG A 534 -6.81 -24.63 -0.24
CA ARG A 534 -7.07 -26.00 0.26
C ARG A 534 -5.84 -26.89 0.32
N HIS A 535 -5.03 -26.93 -0.74
CA HIS A 535 -3.90 -27.85 -0.83
C HIS A 535 -2.74 -27.42 0.08
N VAL A 536 -2.56 -26.11 0.27
CA VAL A 536 -1.61 -25.57 1.25
C VAL A 536 -2.09 -25.90 2.67
N THR A 537 -3.38 -25.73 2.95
CA THR A 537 -3.98 -26.03 4.25
C THR A 537 -3.89 -27.53 4.59
N GLU A 538 -4.22 -28.41 3.64
CA GLU A 538 -4.11 -29.86 3.78
C GLU A 538 -2.66 -30.29 4.05
N ALA A 539 -1.69 -29.74 3.29
CA ALA A 539 -0.28 -30.05 3.48
C ALA A 539 0.25 -29.58 4.85
N ILE A 540 -0.11 -28.37 5.30
CA ILE A 540 0.24 -27.88 6.64
C ILE A 540 -0.37 -28.76 7.73
N SER A 541 -1.62 -29.20 7.55
CA SER A 541 -2.33 -30.04 8.52
C SER A 541 -1.72 -31.44 8.62
N ASN A 542 -1.16 -31.95 7.53
CA ASN A 542 -0.40 -33.20 7.47
C ASN A 542 1.09 -33.04 7.86
N GLU A 543 1.48 -31.86 8.35
CA GLU A 543 2.86 -31.51 8.71
C GLU A 543 3.88 -31.64 7.55
N ASP A 544 3.41 -31.69 6.31
CA ASP A 544 4.23 -31.80 5.10
C ASP A 544 4.67 -30.40 4.62
N GLN A 545 5.82 -29.95 5.16
CA GLN A 545 6.37 -28.64 4.84
C GLN A 545 6.84 -28.51 3.38
N TYR A 546 7.25 -29.61 2.76
CA TYR A 546 7.72 -29.60 1.38
C TYR A 546 6.54 -29.36 0.44
N LYS A 547 5.49 -30.17 0.57
CA LYS A 547 4.27 -30.02 -0.22
C LYS A 547 3.59 -28.67 0.04
N ALA A 548 3.54 -28.21 1.29
CA ALA A 548 3.00 -26.89 1.62
C ALA A 548 3.75 -25.76 0.89
N THR A 549 5.08 -25.89 0.77
CA THR A 549 5.91 -24.91 0.07
C THR A 549 5.69 -24.97 -1.44
N GLU A 550 5.57 -26.16 -2.01
CA GLU A 550 5.29 -26.39 -3.43
C GLU A 550 3.94 -25.78 -3.84
N GLU A 551 2.85 -26.15 -3.17
CA GLU A 551 1.49 -25.69 -3.45
C GLU A 551 1.38 -24.16 -3.29
N LYS A 552 1.97 -23.62 -2.22
CA LYS A 552 2.02 -22.17 -2.00
C LYS A 552 2.79 -21.46 -3.10
N THR A 553 3.91 -22.03 -3.56
CA THR A 553 4.73 -21.46 -4.63
C THR A 553 4.01 -21.49 -5.97
N ALA A 554 3.23 -22.55 -6.24
CA ALA A 554 2.41 -22.66 -7.44
C ALA A 554 1.38 -21.53 -7.53
N LEU A 555 0.61 -21.31 -6.46
CA LEU A 555 -0.37 -20.21 -6.36
C LEU A 555 0.28 -18.82 -6.55
N GLU A 556 1.42 -18.57 -5.90
CA GLU A 556 2.14 -17.30 -6.05
C GLU A 556 2.73 -17.10 -7.45
N ASN A 557 3.20 -18.17 -8.10
CA ASN A 557 3.74 -18.10 -9.45
C ASN A 557 2.65 -17.83 -10.49
N ASP A 558 1.49 -18.46 -10.34
CA ASP A 558 0.32 -18.19 -11.17
C ASP A 558 -0.13 -16.72 -11.03
N GLN A 559 -0.17 -16.19 -9.81
CA GLN A 559 -0.41 -14.76 -9.59
C GLN A 559 0.64 -13.87 -10.28
N ARG A 560 1.93 -14.21 -10.18
CA ARG A 560 3.01 -13.46 -10.86
C ARG A 560 2.87 -13.52 -12.38
N ALA A 561 2.42 -14.65 -12.94
CA ALA A 561 2.17 -14.81 -14.36
C ALA A 561 1.00 -13.92 -14.82
N ARG A 562 -0.12 -13.93 -14.10
CA ARG A 562 -1.24 -13.01 -14.35
C ARG A 562 -0.82 -11.54 -14.29
N ALA A 563 -0.04 -11.16 -13.29
CA ALA A 563 0.46 -9.78 -13.16
C ALA A 563 1.36 -9.36 -14.35
N LYS A 564 2.13 -10.28 -14.92
CA LYS A 564 2.97 -10.03 -16.11
C LYS A 564 2.18 -9.87 -17.40
N SER A 565 0.94 -10.36 -17.46
CA SER A 565 0.08 -10.18 -18.65
C SER A 565 -0.26 -8.72 -18.92
N GLY A 566 -0.13 -7.84 -17.91
CA GLY A 566 -0.45 -6.42 -18.01
C GLY A 566 -1.95 -6.11 -17.94
N ILE A 567 -2.82 -7.13 -17.90
CA ILE A 567 -4.26 -6.96 -17.76
C ILE A 567 -4.57 -6.51 -16.32
N PRO A 568 -5.14 -5.31 -16.12
CA PRO A 568 -5.53 -4.86 -14.78
C PRO A 568 -6.59 -5.78 -14.19
N HIS A 569 -6.46 -6.09 -12.90
CA HIS A 569 -7.50 -6.81 -12.17
C HIS A 569 -8.67 -5.88 -11.87
N GLU A 570 -9.88 -6.29 -12.23
CA GLU A 570 -11.11 -5.64 -11.84
C GLU A 570 -11.67 -6.31 -10.58
N THR A 571 -11.96 -5.50 -9.58
CA THR A 571 -12.53 -5.95 -8.30
C THR A 571 -14.00 -6.32 -8.48
N LYS A 572 -14.42 -7.43 -7.88
CA LYS A 572 -15.75 -8.00 -8.10
C LYS A 572 -16.84 -7.36 -7.25
N PHE A 573 -16.55 -7.10 -5.97
CA PHE A 573 -17.57 -6.73 -4.98
C PHE A 573 -17.34 -5.35 -4.37
N PHE A 574 -16.17 -4.78 -4.60
CA PHE A 574 -15.80 -3.46 -4.10
C PHE A 574 -15.47 -2.54 -5.26
N LYS A 575 -16.01 -1.32 -5.25
CA LYS A 575 -15.63 -0.26 -6.18
C LYS A 575 -14.63 0.69 -5.51
N LYS A 576 -13.61 1.09 -6.26
CA LYS A 576 -12.64 2.08 -5.79
C LYS A 576 -13.30 3.46 -5.70
N LEU A 577 -13.13 4.15 -4.58
CA LEU A 577 -13.54 5.53 -4.36
C LEU A 577 -12.36 6.49 -4.66
N ASN A 578 -12.54 7.79 -4.40
CA ASN A 578 -11.45 8.76 -4.51
C ASN A 578 -10.28 8.37 -3.58
N GLY A 579 -9.06 8.32 -4.11
CA GLY A 579 -7.87 7.93 -3.36
C GLY A 579 -7.68 6.40 -3.28
N ASP A 580 -7.39 5.89 -2.09
CA ASP A 580 -7.10 4.47 -1.83
C ASP A 580 -8.23 3.75 -1.05
N GLU A 581 -9.41 4.36 -0.92
CA GLU A 581 -10.58 3.76 -0.27
C GLU A 581 -11.43 2.96 -1.27
N TYR A 582 -12.14 1.93 -0.78
CA TYR A 582 -13.08 1.14 -1.57
C TYR A 582 -14.42 1.02 -0.83
N SER A 583 -15.52 0.98 -1.58
CA SER A 583 -16.86 0.73 -1.04
C SER A 583 -17.44 -0.55 -1.61
N TYR A 584 -18.12 -1.32 -0.77
CA TYR A 584 -18.91 -2.46 -1.23
C TYR A 584 -20.04 -1.99 -2.16
N ILE A 585 -20.17 -2.65 -3.31
CA ILE A 585 -21.05 -2.22 -4.41
C ILE A 585 -22.53 -2.26 -4.00
N HIS A 586 -22.91 -3.21 -3.15
CA HIS A 586 -24.29 -3.41 -2.70
C HIS A 586 -24.54 -2.89 -1.28
N ALA A 587 -23.73 -1.95 -0.80
CA ALA A 587 -23.89 -1.40 0.54
C ALA A 587 -25.23 -0.67 0.70
N ASP A 588 -26.02 -1.05 1.70
CA ASP A 588 -27.26 -0.36 2.08
C ASP A 588 -27.11 0.26 3.47
N TYR A 589 -27.04 1.59 3.52
CA TYR A 589 -26.88 2.37 4.75
C TYR A 589 -28.19 2.93 5.28
N ARG A 590 -29.34 2.50 4.75
CA ARG A 590 -30.64 2.96 5.26
C ARG A 590 -30.93 2.32 6.62
N PRO A 591 -31.50 3.07 7.57
CA PRO A 591 -32.09 2.50 8.80
C PRO A 591 -33.05 1.35 8.50
N TRP A 592 -33.21 0.42 9.44
CA TRP A 592 -34.17 -0.67 9.28
C TRP A 592 -35.60 -0.16 9.35
N ASP A 593 -36.39 -0.43 8.31
CA ASP A 593 -37.82 -0.11 8.31
C ASP A 593 -38.60 -1.27 8.95
N LYS A 594 -39.10 -1.09 10.18
CA LYS A 594 -39.85 -2.13 10.89
C LYS A 594 -41.16 -2.53 10.20
N ASN A 595 -41.72 -1.66 9.36
CA ASN A 595 -43.00 -1.90 8.68
C ASN A 595 -42.79 -2.62 7.33
N ASN A 596 -41.67 -2.33 6.65
CA ASN A 596 -41.40 -2.83 5.31
C ASN A 596 -40.30 -3.90 5.26
N ASP A 597 -39.20 -3.74 5.99
CA ASP A 597 -38.05 -4.66 5.92
C ASP A 597 -38.32 -5.93 6.76
N ILE A 598 -38.08 -7.10 6.15
CA ILE A 598 -38.36 -8.42 6.74
C ILE A 598 -37.08 -9.08 7.23
N GLN A 599 -36.11 -9.25 6.33
CA GLN A 599 -34.82 -9.87 6.64
C GLN A 599 -33.73 -9.43 5.66
N GLN A 600 -32.46 -9.54 6.06
CA GLN A 600 -31.33 -9.52 5.15
C GLN A 600 -30.94 -10.94 4.76
N VAL A 601 -30.66 -11.14 3.49
CA VAL A 601 -30.19 -12.40 2.92
C VAL A 601 -28.95 -12.13 2.09
N GLU A 602 -28.07 -13.11 2.06
CA GLU A 602 -26.87 -13.09 1.22
C GLU A 602 -26.97 -14.18 0.17
N ASN A 603 -26.60 -13.84 -1.06
CA ASN A 603 -26.37 -14.80 -2.13
C ASN A 603 -25.19 -14.34 -2.96
N ASN A 604 -24.17 -15.19 -3.11
CA ASN A 604 -22.98 -14.95 -3.93
C ASN A 604 -22.36 -13.56 -3.71
N TYR A 605 -22.04 -13.26 -2.44
CA TYR A 605 -21.46 -12.03 -1.94
C TYR A 605 -22.35 -10.80 -2.05
N VAL A 606 -23.61 -10.96 -2.45
CA VAL A 606 -24.60 -9.88 -2.55
C VAL A 606 -25.54 -9.95 -1.35
N VAL A 607 -25.43 -8.98 -0.44
CA VAL A 607 -26.36 -8.84 0.69
C VAL A 607 -27.51 -7.93 0.29
N LYS A 608 -28.74 -8.44 0.33
CA LYS A 608 -29.97 -7.70 0.02
C LYS A 608 -30.94 -7.75 1.18
N THR A 609 -31.76 -6.71 1.30
CA THR A 609 -32.90 -6.71 2.22
C THR A 609 -34.16 -7.10 1.48
N ILE A 610 -34.85 -8.12 1.98
CA ILE A 610 -36.18 -8.50 1.52
C ILE A 610 -37.18 -7.62 2.24
N SER A 611 -38.02 -6.91 1.48
CA SER A 611 -39.07 -6.04 2.00
C SER A 611 -40.46 -6.50 1.56
N ARG A 612 -41.48 -6.23 2.39
CA ARG A 612 -42.87 -6.64 2.26
C ARG A 612 -43.52 -6.15 0.96
N HIS A 613 -43.11 -4.98 0.47
CA HIS A 613 -43.63 -4.35 -0.74
C HIS A 613 -42.62 -4.24 -1.88
N SER A 614 -41.67 -5.17 -1.99
CA SER A 614 -40.73 -5.22 -3.13
C SER A 614 -41.48 -5.32 -4.47
N LYS A 615 -41.78 -4.16 -5.08
CA LYS A 615 -42.08 -4.03 -6.50
C LYS A 615 -40.75 -3.76 -7.21
N SER A 616 -40.49 -4.55 -8.26
CA SER A 616 -39.37 -4.38 -9.17
C SER A 616 -39.37 -2.97 -9.79
N LYS A 617 -38.28 -2.24 -9.60
CA LYS A 617 -37.74 -1.34 -10.63
C LYS A 617 -36.24 -1.53 -10.67
N ALA A 618 -35.80 -2.34 -11.63
CA ALA A 618 -34.43 -2.33 -12.11
C ALA A 618 -34.24 -1.04 -12.94
N GLY A 619 -33.26 -0.24 -12.56
CA GLY A 619 -32.81 0.95 -13.27
C GLY A 619 -31.63 1.58 -12.51
N PRO A 620 -30.56 2.01 -13.20
CA PRO A 620 -29.29 2.34 -12.56
C PRO A 620 -29.41 3.66 -11.79
N SER A 621 -29.01 3.65 -10.51
CA SER A 621 -28.89 4.88 -9.73
C SER A 621 -27.50 5.47 -9.90
N ASP A 622 -27.38 6.40 -10.84
CA ASP A 622 -26.40 7.49 -10.80
C ASP A 622 -27.09 8.75 -11.32
N GLN A 623 -27.32 9.74 -10.45
CA GLN A 623 -26.80 11.10 -10.60
C GLN A 623 -27.30 12.05 -9.49
N LEU A 624 -26.36 12.92 -9.10
CA LEU A 624 -26.47 14.18 -8.37
C LEU A 624 -27.73 15.01 -8.69
N GLY A 625 -28.16 15.81 -7.70
CA GLY A 625 -28.71 17.14 -7.98
C GLY A 625 -29.81 17.62 -7.04
N SER A 626 -29.43 18.52 -6.12
CA SER A 626 -30.11 19.76 -5.70
C SER A 626 -31.64 19.82 -5.56
N ASP A 627 -32.04 20.38 -4.41
CA ASP A 627 -33.13 21.35 -4.22
C ASP A 627 -34.31 21.29 -5.20
N ASN A 628 -35.48 20.94 -4.68
CA ASN A 628 -36.55 21.93 -4.58
C ASN A 628 -37.67 21.45 -3.65
N THR A 629 -37.90 22.30 -2.65
CA THR A 629 -39.17 22.56 -1.99
C THR A 629 -40.30 22.76 -3.00
N SER A 630 -41.49 22.24 -2.71
CA SER A 630 -42.75 22.73 -3.29
C SER A 630 -43.74 23.05 -2.19
N GLU A 631 -44.26 24.27 -2.31
CA GLU A 631 -45.07 25.08 -1.41
C GLU A 631 -46.48 24.56 -1.12
N ALA A 632 -46.99 24.94 0.05
CA ALA A 632 -48.29 25.59 0.29
C ALA A 632 -48.37 25.87 1.80
N SER A 633 -48.75 27.01 2.37
CA SER A 633 -49.34 28.26 1.89
C SER A 633 -49.28 29.22 3.09
N GLU A 634 -48.72 30.43 2.97
CA GLU A 634 -48.88 31.47 3.99
C GLU A 634 -49.31 32.79 3.32
N SER A 635 -50.34 33.38 3.92
CA SER A 635 -50.93 34.67 3.64
C SER A 635 -50.09 35.82 4.21
N ASP A 636 -50.16 36.95 3.52
CA ASP A 636 -49.47 38.23 3.75
C ASP A 636 -49.56 38.81 5.17
N GLU A 637 -48.48 39.44 5.63
CA GLU A 637 -48.45 40.88 5.97
C GLU A 637 -47.00 41.39 6.20
N GLU A 638 -46.71 42.56 5.61
CA GLU A 638 -45.42 43.27 5.62
C GLU A 638 -45.05 43.90 6.98
N ILE A 639 -43.76 44.18 7.21
CA ILE A 639 -43.21 45.54 7.51
C ILE A 639 -41.65 45.53 7.47
N VAL A 640 -41.12 46.19 6.44
CA VAL A 640 -39.94 47.08 6.28
C VAL A 640 -38.70 46.95 7.18
N ALA A 641 -37.53 46.80 6.53
CA ALA A 641 -36.23 47.29 7.03
C ALA A 641 -35.31 47.82 5.88
N PRO A 642 -34.34 48.72 6.14
CA PRO A 642 -33.83 49.71 5.17
C PRO A 642 -32.56 49.32 4.38
N LYS A 643 -32.35 50.03 3.26
CA LYS A 643 -31.19 49.96 2.34
C LYS A 643 -29.92 50.61 2.90
N ILE A 644 -28.75 49.94 2.76
CA ILE A 644 -27.43 50.59 2.58
C ILE A 644 -26.57 49.83 1.56
N LYS A 645 -25.95 50.57 0.63
CA LYS A 645 -25.16 50.16 -0.54
C LYS A 645 -23.72 49.71 -0.20
N LYS A 646 -23.15 48.77 -0.98
CA LYS A 646 -21.69 48.69 -1.23
C LYS A 646 -21.38 48.44 -2.72
N LYS A 647 -20.35 49.14 -3.20
CA LYS A 647 -19.85 49.27 -4.59
C LYS A 647 -19.19 47.99 -5.11
N VAL A 648 -19.40 47.70 -6.40
CA VAL A 648 -18.59 46.79 -7.23
C VAL A 648 -17.79 47.62 -8.23
N VAL A 649 -16.51 47.30 -8.44
CA VAL A 649 -15.58 47.95 -9.38
C VAL A 649 -15.24 46.97 -10.51
N VAL A 650 -15.28 47.47 -11.75
CA VAL A 650 -15.04 46.77 -13.03
C VAL A 650 -13.56 46.91 -13.45
N PRO A 651 -12.91 45.89 -14.07
CA PRO A 651 -11.58 46.04 -14.66
C PRO A 651 -11.61 46.42 -16.16
N THR A 652 -10.64 47.23 -16.57
CA THR A 652 -10.39 47.80 -17.91
C THR A 652 -9.54 46.93 -18.84
N THR A 653 -9.74 47.17 -20.15
CA THR A 653 -9.20 46.56 -21.40
C THR A 653 -7.68 46.63 -21.65
N SER A 654 -7.12 45.65 -22.39
CA SER A 654 -5.80 45.74 -23.06
C SER A 654 -5.79 45.16 -24.50
N LYS A 655 -4.85 45.66 -25.34
CA LYS A 655 -4.75 45.66 -26.82
C LYS A 655 -4.26 44.34 -27.48
N PRO A 656 -4.40 44.16 -28.83
CA PRO A 656 -3.98 42.95 -29.56
C PRO A 656 -2.49 42.95 -30.00
N ILE A 657 -1.88 41.77 -30.15
CA ILE A 657 -0.45 41.53 -30.51
C ILE A 657 -0.33 40.83 -31.89
N GLN A 658 0.71 41.20 -32.66
CA GLN A 658 1.07 40.83 -34.05
C GLN A 658 1.86 39.48 -34.21
N PRO A 659 2.07 38.93 -35.44
CA PRO A 659 2.57 37.55 -35.70
C PRO A 659 4.12 37.41 -35.78
N PRO A 660 4.69 36.17 -35.93
CA PRO A 660 6.05 35.83 -35.47
C PRO A 660 7.20 36.01 -36.50
N VAL A 661 8.42 35.86 -35.97
CA VAL A 661 9.78 36.25 -36.48
C VAL A 661 10.29 35.40 -37.68
N PRO A 662 11.15 35.93 -38.60
CA PRO A 662 11.51 35.28 -39.88
C PRO A 662 12.64 34.22 -39.81
N ASP A 663 12.55 33.21 -40.69
CA ASP A 663 13.38 31.99 -40.82
C ASP A 663 14.91 32.19 -40.93
N GLU A 664 15.40 33.34 -41.37
CA GLU A 664 16.85 33.55 -41.58
C GLU A 664 17.66 33.53 -40.28
N ARG A 665 17.07 33.97 -39.16
CA ARG A 665 17.75 33.94 -37.85
C ARG A 665 17.93 32.53 -37.30
N ILE A 666 17.04 31.60 -37.67
CA ILE A 666 17.13 30.20 -37.23
C ILE A 666 18.31 29.52 -37.92
N LYS A 667 18.45 29.71 -39.23
CA LYS A 667 19.57 29.16 -40.01
C LYS A 667 20.94 29.69 -39.56
N GLU A 668 21.00 30.97 -39.18
CA GLU A 668 22.25 31.55 -38.66
C GLU A 668 22.65 30.97 -37.28
N MET A 669 21.66 30.62 -36.45
CA MET A 669 21.92 29.95 -35.17
C MET A 669 22.35 28.49 -35.35
N GLU A 670 21.73 27.75 -36.27
CA GLU A 670 22.11 26.36 -36.58
C GLU A 670 23.57 26.28 -37.06
N HIS A 671 23.99 27.19 -37.95
CA HIS A 671 25.36 27.20 -38.44
C HIS A 671 26.40 27.50 -37.34
N LYS A 672 26.08 28.40 -36.41
CA LYS A 672 26.96 28.70 -35.26
C LYS A 672 27.04 27.52 -34.29
N PHE A 673 25.96 26.74 -34.17
CA PHE A 673 25.90 25.57 -33.31
C PHE A 673 26.78 24.43 -33.85
N ASP A 674 26.69 24.14 -35.14
CA ASP A 674 27.52 23.12 -35.80
C ASP A 674 29.03 23.43 -35.70
N LEU A 675 29.39 24.71 -35.83
CA LEU A 675 30.79 25.14 -35.71
C LEU A 675 31.31 24.97 -34.27
N ALA A 676 30.45 25.11 -33.27
CA ALA A 676 30.79 24.88 -31.86
C ALA A 676 30.97 23.39 -31.55
N ILE A 677 30.10 22.54 -32.10
CA ILE A 677 30.19 21.07 -31.95
C ILE A 677 31.51 20.54 -32.50
N ARG A 678 31.88 20.92 -33.72
CA ARG A 678 33.15 20.48 -34.34
C ARG A 678 34.38 20.93 -33.56
N ARG A 679 34.33 22.09 -32.89
CA ARG A 679 35.43 22.56 -32.02
C ARG A 679 35.52 21.76 -30.72
N MET A 680 34.40 21.33 -30.17
CA MET A 680 34.37 20.49 -28.97
C MET A 680 34.86 19.07 -29.24
N GLU A 681 34.49 18.48 -30.37
CA GLU A 681 34.97 17.14 -30.78
C GLU A 681 36.49 17.11 -30.95
N ALA A 682 37.05 18.11 -31.66
CA ALA A 682 38.50 18.23 -31.83
C ALA A 682 39.26 18.46 -30.51
N ALA A 683 38.64 19.11 -29.52
CA ALA A 683 39.22 19.28 -28.18
C ALA A 683 39.18 17.97 -27.37
N ASN A 684 38.10 17.20 -27.51
CA ASN A 684 37.91 15.92 -26.81
C ASN A 684 38.90 14.85 -27.30
N GLU A 685 39.19 14.80 -28.60
CA GLU A 685 40.22 13.91 -29.16
C GLU A 685 41.61 14.23 -28.63
N ARG A 686 41.98 15.52 -28.56
CA ARG A 686 43.26 15.97 -28.00
C ARG A 686 43.40 15.64 -26.51
N GLN A 687 42.30 15.69 -25.77
CA GLN A 687 42.29 15.38 -24.34
C GLN A 687 42.35 13.87 -24.07
N SER A 688 41.71 13.07 -24.93
CA SER A 688 41.76 11.62 -24.88
C SER A 688 43.19 11.10 -25.12
N ALA A 689 43.89 11.64 -26.13
CA ALA A 689 45.28 11.28 -26.41
C ALA A 689 46.24 11.58 -25.25
N ARG A 690 46.06 12.72 -24.55
CA ARG A 690 46.86 13.08 -23.37
C ARG A 690 46.61 12.16 -22.17
N THR A 691 45.36 11.71 -22.01
CA THR A 691 44.95 10.86 -20.89
C THR A 691 45.50 9.44 -21.04
N ILE A 692 45.52 8.90 -22.27
CA ILE A 692 46.09 7.57 -22.56
C ILE A 692 47.59 7.54 -22.25
N ASN A 693 48.34 8.58 -22.65
CA ASN A 693 49.78 8.66 -22.36
C ASN A 693 50.07 8.76 -20.85
N ALA A 694 49.25 9.47 -20.09
CA ALA A 694 49.40 9.57 -18.62
C ALA A 694 49.11 8.24 -17.91
N ILE A 695 48.11 7.48 -18.38
CA ILE A 695 47.77 6.16 -17.83
C ILE A 695 48.89 5.14 -18.12
N GLN A 696 49.44 5.14 -19.33
CA GLN A 696 50.57 4.27 -19.68
C GLN A 696 51.82 4.56 -18.84
N SER A 697 52.14 5.83 -18.60
CA SER A 697 53.26 6.21 -17.73
C SER A 697 53.06 5.78 -16.27
N THR A 698 51.82 5.87 -15.76
CA THR A 698 51.48 5.46 -14.39
C THR A 698 51.53 3.94 -14.23
N LEU A 699 51.05 3.18 -15.21
CA LEU A 699 51.12 1.71 -15.21
C LEU A 699 52.57 1.22 -15.24
N LEU A 700 53.42 1.87 -16.06
CA LEU A 700 54.85 1.55 -16.13
C LEU A 700 55.54 1.81 -14.78
N PHE A 701 55.22 2.93 -14.12
CA PHE A 701 55.76 3.26 -12.80
C PHE A 701 55.34 2.24 -11.73
N VAL A 702 54.07 1.86 -11.70
CA VAL A 702 53.56 0.84 -10.75
C VAL A 702 54.25 -0.50 -10.98
N PHE A 703 54.42 -0.92 -12.24
CA PHE A 703 55.08 -2.18 -12.59
C PHE A 703 56.55 -2.21 -12.13
N VAL A 704 57.28 -1.10 -12.29
CA VAL A 704 58.68 -0.98 -11.81
C VAL A 704 58.74 -1.07 -10.29
N VAL A 705 57.87 -0.34 -9.58
CA VAL A 705 57.84 -0.35 -8.10
C VAL A 705 57.52 -1.74 -7.57
N THR A 706 56.52 -2.43 -8.14
CA THR A 706 56.18 -3.80 -7.71
C THR A 706 57.32 -4.78 -7.97
N SER A 707 58.01 -4.66 -9.10
CA SER A 707 59.15 -5.54 -9.44
C SER A 707 60.33 -5.35 -8.48
N VAL A 708 60.61 -4.11 -8.07
CA VAL A 708 61.65 -3.80 -7.07
C VAL A 708 61.28 -4.34 -5.69
N VAL A 709 60.05 -4.14 -5.24
CA VAL A 709 59.56 -4.66 -3.94
C VAL A 709 59.61 -6.18 -3.91
N GLN A 710 59.23 -6.84 -5.00
CA GLN A 710 59.26 -8.30 -5.12
C GLN A 710 60.70 -8.84 -5.12
N SER A 711 61.64 -8.13 -5.75
CA SER A 711 63.07 -8.48 -5.72
C SER A 711 63.67 -8.34 -4.33
N ILE A 712 63.31 -7.28 -3.58
CA ILE A 712 63.74 -7.08 -2.19
C ILE A 712 63.17 -8.17 -1.28
N PHE A 713 61.89 -8.51 -1.45
CA PHE A 713 61.25 -9.56 -0.65
C PHE A 713 61.88 -10.94 -0.89
N MET A 714 62.18 -11.28 -2.15
CA MET A 714 62.90 -12.50 -2.50
C MET A 714 64.31 -12.52 -1.88
N PHE A 715 65.05 -11.41 -1.92
CA PHE A 715 66.38 -11.30 -1.30
C PHE A 715 66.37 -11.59 0.21
N PHE A 716 65.35 -11.12 0.95
CA PHE A 716 65.23 -11.40 2.38
C PHE A 716 64.73 -12.82 2.71
N MET A 717 63.90 -13.41 1.83
CA MET A 717 63.43 -14.79 1.99
C MET A 717 64.56 -15.81 1.78
N PHE A 718 65.45 -15.60 0.79
CA PHE A 718 66.55 -16.53 0.51
C PHE A 718 67.74 -16.42 1.46
N ARG A 719 67.87 -15.31 2.21
CA ARG A 719 68.95 -15.13 3.20
C ARG A 719 68.71 -15.87 4.52
N LYS A 720 67.47 -16.32 4.78
CA LYS A 720 67.08 -17.02 6.01
C LYS A 720 67.24 -18.55 5.95
N SER A 721 67.68 -19.09 4.81
CA SER A 721 67.84 -20.54 4.61
C SER A 721 69.31 -21.00 4.61
N SER A 722 70.26 -20.14 4.99
CA SER A 722 71.70 -20.47 5.03
C SER A 722 72.45 -19.91 6.25
N ALA A 723 71.76 -19.78 7.38
CA ALA A 723 72.39 -19.50 8.68
C ALA A 723 71.84 -20.45 9.75
#